data_AF-A0A955BRL1-F1
#
_entry.id   AF-A0A955BRL1-F1
#
_cell.length_a   1.000
_cell.length_b   1.000
_cell.length_c   1.000
_cell.angle_alpha   90.00
_cell.angle_beta   90.00
_cell.angle_gamma   90.00
#
_symmetry.space_group_name_H-M   'P 1'
#
loop_
_entity.id
_entity.type
_entity.pdbx_description
1 polymer ?
#
loop_
_entity_poly.entity_id
_entity_poly.type
_entity_poly.pdbx_seq_one_letter_code
_entity_poly.pdbx_strand_id
1 'polypeptide(L)'
;MGLRKPSRRAKRSPSVRPARRFEHLEDRRVMAVLTGSSTFDASVFGDNIEFMSDSNAVGYGYAINVDGQVNVATGSGGMQRTAADAPAEFFSSLTEMEISSVSKTVTATAILKILQTKPGGLNAALNTPLTAYLPTDWTPGANVQNITLRHLLTHSSGFLEVGNAIGVDFNSYGNSNYANLQNLVQAGLPAPTIAADGVYATPRWNSSYNNANFSLLAKVVLPKLLNPLINLTAANYANRDSTSGVLYRNYVQSNILQPLGINADLKPTDGTPAKGYNLATANVTPGLSQSDLTNTGGAFGWKMSARELATFLDGIKRDNSILSASTRQMRDDQELGWFDGNDAFGEYFTHNGATSGGAGNFRSQIYSMPGDVEVSYLMNSESTNLPGGSISSMLKTGYVNAWTDLTVLGTPGADNFVIRLDNSGLRPSIEVVLNGQTEFTHWINTLDSLTLNGGFGDDTFTIEGFNAGIDLTINGGFGNDVVNVLPGVRNIEYVNGMTFNGGFGDDSININDASNPYNNAVYSRIYTVGSGAVSRFMWNPSFPGNPAFFLPVTVGYSGVENLDVTTGGQNDVVGVVSKTSGATHVKTGAGNDVITVGYSGGNLEAFDGLEVNGQSGTDTIRLFDHNKTSGEPQATAQYDVAANSVSRYMASVGGVSNGEPDPVAVDFAQVENLELTTTDLIDGIRVHSTPSGQTTIHGGAGNDVLNASPNEKNLENVDNLTFYGDAGVDRIFLNDQNNPYSYPAASHIYDVTSAGVERTAAVPNLIWALPMTINVGYSGVEDMTLKTGAHGDIVNVQSVPYSNATIQTGDGNDVVNASSAAANMETVDGLIVDGGAGADTLNILDQNNPYELPGGGNYTITPDSVMRYAEHVLFDNVAVPVEVGFDNVENLSVAAGNLGDEFNVEGDAGAGTLTLDGNGGADEFILPSPAFETINIQGDSPLFAPGDSLSLNGDAMYSLDPIPGLYAVGSGAYMLGGATVNYSGIEQTDAQEQLYGFPGDFDGNGVVNGDDLTDAVLGWNTRFGADLDGGSFLDWQRNLGNGSPIVETRKLGAAETVIEPAELEQHGSEGWILTESLVETDNSRTGVTDEQYVPAARDALAPLPQPLAMATLSARESAFEEPEELEERESAAISEAAWDDAFAEYGAMAGAI
;
A
#
# COMPACT_ATOMS: atom_id res chain seq x y z
N MET A 1 -41.28 24.06 -53.98
CA MET A 1 -42.58 24.78 -53.89
C MET A 1 -43.58 23.87 -53.19
N GLY A 2 -44.38 24.38 -52.23
CA GLY A 2 -45.56 23.70 -51.68
C GLY A 2 -45.29 22.49 -50.77
N LEU A 3 -46.10 22.18 -49.74
CA LEU A 3 -47.31 22.83 -49.21
C LEU A 3 -47.31 22.74 -47.66
N ARG A 4 -47.82 23.78 -46.97
CA ARG A 4 -48.10 23.76 -45.52
C ARG A 4 -49.53 23.30 -45.22
N LYS A 5 -49.74 22.54 -44.14
CA LYS A 5 -50.89 22.58 -43.17
C LYS A 5 -50.99 21.25 -42.37
N PRO A 6 -51.61 21.23 -41.18
CA PRO A 6 -51.51 22.18 -40.07
C PRO A 6 -51.27 21.48 -38.70
N SER A 7 -50.98 22.24 -37.65
CA SER A 7 -50.83 21.69 -36.28
C SER A 7 -52.15 21.12 -35.72
N ARG A 8 -52.08 19.98 -35.03
CA ARG A 8 -53.23 19.40 -34.31
C ARG A 8 -53.15 19.73 -32.82
N ARG A 9 -54.15 20.50 -32.39
CA ARG A 9 -54.44 20.92 -31.01
C ARG A 9 -54.34 19.75 -30.01
N ALA A 10 -53.53 19.91 -28.97
CA ALA A 10 -53.42 18.91 -27.90
C ALA A 10 -54.79 18.67 -27.23
N LYS A 11 -55.20 17.40 -27.14
CA LYS A 11 -56.21 16.96 -26.17
C LYS A 11 -55.46 16.53 -24.91
N ARG A 12 -55.82 17.08 -23.75
CA ARG A 12 -55.51 16.41 -22.47
C ARG A 12 -56.29 15.10 -22.44
N SER A 13 -55.58 13.97 -22.46
CA SER A 13 -56.17 12.69 -22.05
C SER A 13 -56.50 12.76 -20.56
N PRO A 14 -57.65 12.23 -20.09
CA PRO A 14 -57.83 11.95 -18.68
C PRO A 14 -56.77 10.95 -18.22
N SER A 15 -56.22 11.13 -17.02
CA SER A 15 -55.30 10.18 -16.39
C SER A 15 -56.06 8.95 -15.90
N VAL A 16 -56.42 8.07 -16.85
CA VAL A 16 -56.87 6.71 -16.56
C VAL A 16 -55.65 5.96 -16.02
N ARG A 17 -55.57 5.80 -14.69
CA ARG A 17 -54.67 4.81 -14.10
C ARG A 17 -55.00 3.44 -14.70
N PRO A 18 -54.01 2.58 -15.03
CA PRO A 18 -54.30 1.22 -15.45
C PRO A 18 -55.20 0.51 -14.43
N ALA A 19 -56.09 -0.35 -14.92
CA ALA A 19 -56.67 -1.35 -14.03
C ALA A 19 -55.55 -2.33 -13.65
N ARG A 20 -55.40 -2.64 -12.35
CA ARG A 20 -54.53 -3.73 -11.88
C ARG A 20 -54.98 -5.05 -12.52
N ARG A 21 -54.39 -5.37 -13.66
CA ARG A 21 -54.17 -6.77 -14.07
C ARG A 21 -52.99 -7.29 -13.26
N PHE A 22 -52.84 -8.61 -13.28
CA PHE A 22 -51.54 -9.27 -13.21
C PHE A 22 -50.49 -8.42 -13.96
N GLU A 23 -49.59 -7.81 -13.20
CA GLU A 23 -48.43 -7.12 -13.74
C GLU A 23 -47.47 -8.16 -14.34
N HIS A 24 -46.51 -7.70 -15.14
CA HIS A 24 -45.36 -8.55 -15.45
C HIS A 24 -44.60 -8.83 -14.14
N LEU A 25 -43.79 -9.88 -14.12
CA LEU A 25 -42.91 -10.19 -12.97
C LEU A 25 -41.89 -9.07 -12.68
N GLU A 26 -41.79 -8.09 -13.59
CA GLU A 26 -40.89 -6.94 -13.61
C GLU A 26 -41.31 -5.76 -12.69
N ASP A 27 -42.60 -5.63 -12.29
CA ASP A 27 -43.07 -4.54 -11.41
C ASP A 27 -43.02 -4.90 -9.91
N ARG A 28 -42.73 -6.17 -9.57
CA ARG A 28 -42.38 -6.55 -8.19
C ARG A 28 -40.90 -6.22 -7.96
N ARG A 29 -40.57 -5.47 -6.89
CA ARG A 29 -39.17 -5.29 -6.45
C ARG A 29 -38.57 -6.68 -6.27
N VAL A 30 -37.54 -7.00 -7.04
CA VAL A 30 -36.75 -8.23 -6.84
C VAL A 30 -36.22 -8.20 -5.40
N MET A 31 -36.25 -9.33 -4.71
CA MET A 31 -35.80 -9.41 -3.32
C MET A 31 -34.29 -9.23 -3.31
N ALA A 32 -33.80 -8.16 -2.68
CA ALA A 32 -32.37 -7.95 -2.53
C ALA A 32 -31.77 -8.99 -1.58
N VAL A 33 -32.48 -9.38 -0.51
CA VAL A 33 -32.00 -10.43 0.40
C VAL A 33 -32.47 -11.82 -0.06
N LEU A 34 -31.52 -12.73 -0.29
CA LEU A 34 -31.79 -14.11 -0.64
C LEU A 34 -32.03 -14.94 0.64
N THR A 35 -33.26 -14.91 1.18
CA THR A 35 -33.60 -15.59 2.44
C THR A 35 -33.41 -17.13 2.44
N GLY A 36 -33.15 -17.75 1.29
CA GLY A 36 -32.81 -19.17 1.17
C GLY A 36 -31.29 -19.46 1.21
N SER A 37 -30.47 -18.42 1.36
CA SER A 37 -29.01 -18.47 1.51
C SER A 37 -28.54 -17.51 2.62
N SER A 38 -29.43 -17.25 3.57
CA SER A 38 -29.24 -16.41 4.76
C SER A 38 -29.72 -17.22 5.96
N THR A 39 -29.14 -16.99 7.15
CA THR A 39 -29.48 -17.73 8.38
C THR A 39 -30.35 -16.87 9.29
N PHE A 40 -31.48 -17.40 9.75
CA PHE A 40 -32.40 -16.69 10.65
C PHE A 40 -32.46 -17.36 12.04
N ASP A 41 -32.22 -16.58 13.10
CA ASP A 41 -32.31 -17.05 14.48
C ASP A 41 -33.58 -16.52 15.18
N ALA A 42 -34.49 -17.45 15.52
CA ALA A 42 -35.74 -17.15 16.20
C ALA A 42 -35.56 -16.66 17.66
N SER A 43 -34.49 -17.07 18.33
CA SER A 43 -34.11 -16.59 19.68
C SER A 43 -33.63 -15.16 19.59
N VAL A 44 -32.75 -14.83 18.64
CA VAL A 44 -32.29 -13.44 18.40
C VAL A 44 -33.47 -12.54 18.05
N PHE A 45 -34.44 -13.00 17.24
CA PHE A 45 -35.67 -12.24 17.02
C PHE A 45 -36.48 -12.03 18.31
N GLY A 46 -36.54 -13.04 19.19
CA GLY A 46 -37.16 -12.93 20.51
C GLY A 46 -36.47 -11.88 21.39
N ASP A 47 -35.15 -11.97 21.55
CA ASP A 47 -34.33 -11.04 22.33
C ASP A 47 -34.44 -9.60 21.79
N ASN A 48 -34.48 -9.43 20.46
CA ASN A 48 -34.72 -8.15 19.80
C ASN A 48 -36.11 -7.57 20.12
N ILE A 49 -37.15 -8.42 20.16
CA ILE A 49 -38.51 -8.02 20.56
C ILE A 49 -38.54 -7.59 22.04
N GLU A 50 -37.90 -8.34 22.93
CA GLU A 50 -37.87 -8.04 24.37
C GLU A 50 -37.14 -6.72 24.64
N PHE A 51 -35.93 -6.56 24.08
CA PHE A 51 -35.13 -5.33 24.16
C PHE A 51 -35.90 -4.07 23.74
N MET A 52 -36.75 -4.16 22.71
CA MET A 52 -37.54 -3.02 22.24
C MET A 52 -38.90 -2.86 22.94
N SER A 53 -39.45 -3.92 23.54
CA SER A 53 -40.75 -3.90 24.23
C SER A 53 -40.63 -3.49 25.71
N ASP A 54 -39.52 -3.84 26.36
CA ASP A 54 -39.29 -3.55 27.76
C ASP A 54 -39.31 -2.04 28.07
N SER A 55 -39.94 -1.68 29.19
CA SER A 55 -40.31 -0.30 29.59
C SER A 55 -41.23 0.47 28.63
N ASN A 56 -41.33 0.09 27.36
CA ASN A 56 -42.19 0.70 26.35
C ASN A 56 -43.62 0.10 26.33
N ALA A 57 -43.82 -1.03 27.02
CA ALA A 57 -45.10 -1.68 27.25
C ALA A 57 -45.38 -1.87 28.76
N VAL A 58 -46.66 -1.86 29.14
CA VAL A 58 -47.09 -2.26 30.50
C VAL A 58 -46.92 -3.77 30.71
N GLY A 59 -47.23 -4.54 29.67
CA GLY A 59 -47.02 -5.97 29.55
C GLY A 59 -47.23 -6.42 28.11
N TYR A 60 -46.47 -7.44 27.70
CA TYR A 60 -46.48 -7.98 26.35
C TYR A 60 -46.15 -9.47 26.32
N GLY A 61 -46.50 -10.13 25.22
CA GLY A 61 -46.11 -11.51 24.96
C GLY A 61 -46.09 -11.80 23.46
N TYR A 62 -45.14 -12.63 23.02
CA TYR A 62 -44.96 -12.98 21.62
C TYR A 62 -44.71 -14.48 21.42
N ALA A 63 -44.90 -14.92 20.19
CA ALA A 63 -44.56 -16.26 19.73
C ALA A 63 -44.19 -16.24 18.24
N ILE A 64 -43.11 -16.94 17.89
CA ILE A 64 -42.48 -17.00 16.57
C ILE A 64 -42.53 -18.44 16.04
N ASN A 65 -42.81 -18.59 14.75
CA ASN A 65 -42.66 -19.82 13.98
C ASN A 65 -41.55 -19.64 12.93
N VAL A 66 -40.85 -20.72 12.58
CA VAL A 66 -39.87 -20.78 11.47
C VAL A 66 -39.99 -22.15 10.81
N ASP A 67 -39.91 -22.24 9.48
CA ASP A 67 -39.94 -23.50 8.69
C ASP A 67 -41.09 -24.47 9.04
N GLY A 68 -42.26 -23.93 9.42
CA GLY A 68 -43.41 -24.73 9.86
C GLY A 68 -43.27 -25.40 11.23
N GLN A 69 -42.22 -25.08 11.99
CA GLN A 69 -42.15 -25.36 13.42
C GLN A 69 -42.89 -24.25 14.18
N VAL A 70 -43.78 -24.65 15.09
CA VAL A 70 -44.71 -23.74 15.77
C VAL A 70 -44.22 -23.41 17.18
N ASN A 71 -44.19 -22.13 17.54
CA ASN A 71 -43.65 -21.63 18.81
C ASN A 71 -42.15 -21.96 19.04
N VAL A 72 -41.31 -21.80 18.02
CA VAL A 72 -39.85 -22.03 18.08
C VAL A 72 -39.21 -21.15 19.15
N ALA A 73 -39.57 -19.86 19.15
CA ALA A 73 -39.22 -18.90 20.19
C ALA A 73 -40.48 -18.20 20.71
N THR A 74 -40.53 -17.95 22.02
CA THR A 74 -41.65 -17.26 22.67
C THR A 74 -41.16 -16.57 23.93
N GLY A 75 -41.68 -15.38 24.22
CA GLY A 75 -41.32 -14.64 25.41
C GLY A 75 -42.32 -13.55 25.76
N SER A 76 -41.99 -12.75 26.76
CA SER A 76 -42.94 -11.85 27.42
C SER A 76 -42.31 -11.06 28.57
N GLY A 77 -42.68 -9.79 28.70
CA GLY A 77 -42.29 -8.94 29.82
C GLY A 77 -43.48 -8.16 30.41
N GLY A 78 -43.25 -7.55 31.57
CA GLY A 78 -44.22 -6.69 32.26
C GLY A 78 -45.42 -7.43 32.87
N MET A 79 -46.57 -6.75 32.92
CA MET A 79 -47.74 -7.13 33.74
C MET A 79 -49.01 -7.28 32.91
N GLN A 80 -49.70 -8.42 33.00
CA GLN A 80 -51.07 -8.56 32.47
C GLN A 80 -52.08 -7.76 33.31
N ARG A 81 -51.77 -7.55 34.60
CA ARG A 81 -52.55 -6.77 35.57
C ARG A 81 -51.61 -6.04 36.53
N THR A 82 -51.77 -4.73 36.69
CA THR A 82 -50.99 -3.95 37.66
C THR A 82 -51.62 -3.99 39.05
N ALA A 83 -50.96 -3.37 40.04
CA ALA A 83 -51.51 -3.19 41.38
C ALA A 83 -52.84 -2.40 41.42
N ALA A 84 -53.19 -1.65 40.36
CA ALA A 84 -54.47 -0.96 40.23
C ALA A 84 -55.66 -1.92 39.99
N ASP A 85 -55.40 -3.16 39.57
CA ASP A 85 -56.40 -4.19 39.29
C ASP A 85 -56.08 -5.51 40.02
N ALA A 86 -55.87 -5.43 41.34
CA ALA A 86 -55.49 -6.57 42.17
C ALA A 86 -56.33 -7.86 41.89
N PRO A 87 -55.70 -9.07 41.88
CA PRO A 87 -54.28 -9.32 42.02
C PRO A 87 -53.45 -8.78 40.83
N ALA A 88 -52.22 -8.36 41.12
CA ALA A 88 -51.25 -7.97 40.11
C ALA A 88 -50.51 -9.22 39.63
N GLU A 89 -50.38 -9.36 38.31
CA GLU A 89 -49.95 -10.60 37.65
C GLU A 89 -49.06 -10.27 36.45
N PHE A 90 -47.96 -11.01 36.28
CA PHE A 90 -47.03 -10.88 35.16
C PHE A 90 -47.68 -11.26 33.84
N PHE A 91 -47.25 -10.62 32.74
CA PHE A 91 -47.64 -11.04 31.39
C PHE A 91 -46.86 -12.31 31.01
N SER A 92 -47.46 -13.16 30.19
CA SER A 92 -46.81 -14.34 29.61
C SER A 92 -47.20 -14.52 28.13
N SER A 93 -46.42 -15.29 27.36
CA SER A 93 -46.83 -15.68 26.00
C SER A 93 -48.10 -16.58 25.96
N LEU A 94 -48.59 -17.02 27.14
CA LEU A 94 -49.86 -17.73 27.36
C LEU A 94 -51.02 -16.84 27.84
N THR A 95 -50.81 -15.54 28.07
CA THR A 95 -51.84 -14.62 28.57
C THR A 95 -52.95 -14.37 27.53
N GLU A 96 -54.21 -14.71 27.87
CA GLU A 96 -55.37 -14.44 27.00
C GLU A 96 -55.71 -12.94 26.92
N MET A 97 -55.73 -12.39 25.71
CA MET A 97 -56.07 -10.99 25.48
C MET A 97 -56.93 -10.78 24.22
N GLU A 98 -57.76 -9.74 24.24
CA GLU A 98 -58.58 -9.28 23.10
C GLU A 98 -57.71 -8.93 21.89
N ILE A 99 -57.67 -9.84 20.91
CA ILE A 99 -56.87 -9.68 19.68
C ILE A 99 -57.44 -8.58 18.77
N SER A 100 -58.58 -7.99 19.13
CA SER A 100 -59.20 -6.86 18.43
C SER A 100 -59.38 -7.22 16.94
N SER A 101 -59.01 -6.32 16.03
CA SER A 101 -59.20 -6.51 14.59
C SER A 101 -58.51 -7.71 13.95
N VAL A 102 -57.53 -8.38 14.59
CA VAL A 102 -56.97 -9.66 14.09
C VAL A 102 -58.05 -10.76 13.99
N SER A 103 -59.16 -10.60 14.71
CA SER A 103 -60.38 -11.40 14.55
C SER A 103 -60.94 -11.42 13.12
N LYS A 104 -60.60 -10.43 12.28
CA LYS A 104 -60.98 -10.40 10.86
C LYS A 104 -60.32 -11.52 10.08
N THR A 105 -59.05 -11.82 10.34
CA THR A 105 -58.32 -12.95 9.74
C THR A 105 -58.96 -14.28 10.18
N VAL A 106 -59.35 -14.40 11.45
CA VAL A 106 -60.12 -15.58 11.94
C VAL A 106 -61.47 -15.72 11.23
N THR A 107 -62.22 -14.62 11.07
CA THR A 107 -63.50 -14.60 10.32
C THR A 107 -63.31 -14.91 8.84
N ALA A 108 -62.27 -14.38 8.20
CA ALA A 108 -61.95 -14.64 6.81
C ALA A 108 -61.63 -16.12 6.60
N THR A 109 -60.73 -16.69 7.40
CA THR A 109 -60.43 -18.13 7.38
C THR A 109 -61.69 -18.96 7.56
N ALA A 110 -62.58 -18.59 8.49
CA ALA A 110 -63.87 -19.28 8.67
C ALA A 110 -64.81 -19.19 7.45
N ILE A 111 -64.87 -18.03 6.78
CA ILE A 111 -65.64 -17.84 5.54
C ILE A 111 -65.00 -18.63 4.38
N LEU A 112 -63.70 -18.50 4.15
CA LEU A 112 -62.96 -19.21 3.11
C LEU A 112 -63.07 -20.73 3.29
N LYS A 113 -63.00 -21.22 4.54
CA LYS A 113 -63.17 -22.62 4.94
C LYS A 113 -64.49 -23.23 4.44
N ILE A 114 -65.59 -22.47 4.51
CA ILE A 114 -66.92 -22.91 4.05
C ILE A 114 -67.21 -22.56 2.58
N LEU A 115 -66.56 -21.54 2.01
CA LEU A 115 -66.72 -21.16 0.60
C LEU A 115 -65.94 -22.06 -0.36
N GLN A 116 -64.75 -22.53 0.00
CA GLN A 116 -63.91 -23.39 -0.85
C GLN A 116 -64.57 -24.74 -1.22
N THR A 117 -65.57 -25.19 -0.45
CA THR A 117 -66.33 -26.42 -0.69
C THR A 117 -67.68 -26.22 -1.39
N LYS A 118 -68.03 -24.98 -1.78
CA LYS A 118 -69.32 -24.70 -2.45
C LYS A 118 -69.29 -25.05 -3.94
N PRO A 119 -70.44 -25.43 -4.54
CA PRO A 119 -70.55 -25.66 -5.98
C PRO A 119 -70.08 -24.45 -6.80
N GLY A 120 -69.32 -24.69 -7.87
CA GLY A 120 -68.66 -23.64 -8.66
C GLY A 120 -67.30 -23.18 -8.12
N GLY A 121 -66.89 -23.66 -6.93
CA GLY A 121 -65.60 -23.35 -6.32
C GLY A 121 -65.50 -21.95 -5.72
N LEU A 122 -64.37 -21.70 -5.04
CA LEU A 122 -64.14 -20.50 -4.23
C LEU A 122 -64.38 -19.20 -5.01
N ASN A 123 -63.86 -19.08 -6.23
CA ASN A 123 -63.96 -17.87 -7.05
C ASN A 123 -65.41 -17.48 -7.39
N ALA A 124 -66.27 -18.47 -7.69
CA ALA A 124 -67.68 -18.24 -7.92
C ALA A 124 -68.42 -17.91 -6.61
N ALA A 125 -68.09 -18.63 -5.53
CA ALA A 125 -68.70 -18.43 -4.22
C ALA A 125 -68.41 -17.03 -3.65
N LEU A 126 -67.18 -16.53 -3.78
CA LEU A 126 -66.76 -15.17 -3.41
C LEU A 126 -67.53 -14.07 -4.17
N ASN A 127 -67.89 -14.34 -5.44
CA ASN A 127 -68.66 -13.43 -6.28
C ASN A 127 -70.17 -13.48 -6.05
N THR A 128 -70.65 -14.25 -5.07
CA THR A 128 -72.08 -14.25 -4.70
C THR A 128 -72.47 -12.89 -4.08
N PRO A 129 -73.55 -12.22 -4.53
CA PRO A 129 -74.01 -10.97 -3.94
C PRO A 129 -74.46 -11.13 -2.49
N LEU A 130 -74.17 -10.13 -1.65
CA LEU A 130 -74.62 -10.02 -0.25
C LEU A 130 -76.14 -10.18 -0.14
N THR A 131 -76.91 -9.69 -1.12
CA THR A 131 -78.37 -9.79 -1.17
C THR A 131 -78.90 -11.23 -1.20
N ALA A 132 -78.08 -12.23 -1.56
CA ALA A 132 -78.46 -13.64 -1.48
C ALA A 132 -78.47 -14.19 -0.03
N TYR A 133 -77.84 -13.48 0.91
CA TYR A 133 -77.67 -13.91 2.29
C TYR A 133 -78.53 -13.15 3.30
N LEU A 134 -79.16 -12.05 2.89
CA LEU A 134 -79.94 -11.19 3.78
C LEU A 134 -81.23 -11.89 4.27
N PRO A 135 -81.66 -11.63 5.52
CA PRO A 135 -82.99 -11.99 6.00
C PRO A 135 -84.10 -11.37 5.14
N THR A 136 -85.25 -12.04 5.02
CA THR A 136 -86.35 -11.56 4.15
C THR A 136 -87.11 -10.36 4.70
N ASP A 137 -86.79 -9.88 5.92
CA ASP A 137 -87.28 -8.62 6.47
C ASP A 137 -86.31 -7.43 6.23
N TRP A 138 -85.14 -7.68 5.63
CA TRP A 138 -84.21 -6.62 5.20
C TRP A 138 -84.54 -6.20 3.77
N THR A 139 -84.88 -4.92 3.57
CA THR A 139 -85.02 -4.33 2.22
C THR A 139 -83.72 -3.58 1.88
N PRO A 140 -82.82 -4.13 1.04
CA PRO A 140 -81.53 -3.50 0.74
C PRO A 140 -81.70 -2.17 -0.01
N GLY A 141 -80.88 -1.19 0.35
CA GLY A 141 -80.85 0.12 -0.29
C GLY A 141 -80.16 0.12 -1.66
N ALA A 142 -80.09 1.30 -2.29
CA ALA A 142 -79.50 1.45 -3.61
C ALA A 142 -78.04 0.94 -3.67
N ASN A 143 -77.68 0.33 -4.81
CA ASN A 143 -76.35 -0.19 -5.13
C ASN A 143 -75.85 -1.39 -4.28
N VAL A 144 -76.54 -1.78 -3.21
CA VAL A 144 -76.17 -2.93 -2.36
C VAL A 144 -76.15 -4.24 -3.13
N GLN A 145 -76.95 -4.37 -4.20
CA GLN A 145 -76.94 -5.56 -5.07
C GLN A 145 -75.61 -5.78 -5.82
N ASN A 146 -74.71 -4.79 -5.82
CA ASN A 146 -73.37 -4.91 -6.40
C ASN A 146 -72.33 -5.45 -5.39
N ILE A 147 -72.65 -5.47 -4.09
CA ILE A 147 -71.73 -5.94 -3.04
C ILE A 147 -71.67 -7.46 -3.06
N THR A 148 -70.47 -8.03 -3.19
CA THR A 148 -70.20 -9.48 -3.12
C THR A 148 -69.51 -9.86 -1.81
N LEU A 149 -69.37 -11.16 -1.53
CA LEU A 149 -68.57 -11.62 -0.39
C LEU A 149 -67.10 -11.18 -0.50
N ARG A 150 -66.55 -11.16 -1.72
CA ARG A 150 -65.21 -10.60 -2.01
C ARG A 150 -65.11 -9.14 -1.56
N HIS A 151 -66.09 -8.30 -1.90
CA HIS A 151 -66.09 -6.88 -1.51
C HIS A 151 -66.13 -6.64 0.00
N LEU A 152 -66.67 -7.59 0.78
CA LEU A 152 -66.64 -7.51 2.25
C LEU A 152 -65.24 -7.86 2.77
N LEU A 153 -64.64 -8.94 2.25
CA LEU A 153 -63.30 -9.40 2.65
C LEU A 153 -62.20 -8.39 2.30
N THR A 154 -62.24 -7.78 1.10
CA THR A 154 -61.22 -6.84 0.60
C THR A 154 -61.50 -5.37 0.91
N HIS A 155 -62.41 -5.10 1.85
CA HIS A 155 -62.82 -3.75 2.25
C HIS A 155 -63.33 -2.84 1.09
N SER A 156 -63.63 -3.38 -0.09
CA SER A 156 -64.09 -2.64 -1.28
C SER A 156 -65.62 -2.52 -1.40
N SER A 157 -66.36 -2.80 -0.33
CA SER A 157 -67.83 -2.81 -0.26
C SER A 157 -68.50 -1.45 -0.40
N GLY A 158 -67.77 -0.35 -0.20
CA GLY A 158 -68.31 1.01 -0.19
C GLY A 158 -69.00 1.43 1.10
N PHE A 159 -69.20 0.52 2.07
CA PHE A 159 -69.61 0.90 3.42
C PHE A 159 -68.47 1.65 4.12
N LEU A 160 -68.79 2.66 4.93
CA LEU A 160 -67.81 3.44 5.70
C LEU A 160 -67.90 3.13 7.21
N GLU A 161 -66.76 3.09 7.88
CA GLU A 161 -66.65 2.83 9.32
C GLU A 161 -67.31 3.91 10.17
N VAL A 162 -67.01 5.17 9.82
CA VAL A 162 -67.55 6.40 10.38
C VAL A 162 -68.09 7.27 9.24
N GLY A 163 -69.03 8.18 9.54
CA GLY A 163 -69.61 9.06 8.52
C GLY A 163 -70.49 8.36 7.47
N ASN A 164 -70.84 7.10 7.70
CA ASN A 164 -71.83 6.38 6.87
C ASN A 164 -73.24 7.00 6.99
N ALA A 165 -74.12 6.59 6.08
CA ALA A 165 -75.47 7.14 5.92
C ALA A 165 -76.43 6.94 7.13
N ILE A 166 -76.02 6.19 8.16
CA ILE A 166 -76.80 5.99 9.40
C ILE A 166 -76.20 6.69 10.62
N GLY A 167 -75.05 7.36 10.48
CA GLY A 167 -74.40 8.12 11.57
C GLY A 167 -73.82 7.25 12.69
N VAL A 168 -73.56 5.97 12.43
CA VAL A 168 -73.03 5.01 13.42
C VAL A 168 -71.52 4.86 13.23
N ASP A 169 -70.76 4.94 14.33
CA ASP A 169 -69.36 4.50 14.36
C ASP A 169 -69.30 2.98 14.58
N PHE A 170 -68.76 2.21 13.63
CA PHE A 170 -68.62 0.76 13.77
C PHE A 170 -67.38 0.30 14.54
N ASN A 171 -66.49 1.22 14.93
CA ASN A 171 -65.30 0.94 15.73
C ASN A 171 -65.67 0.64 17.20
N SER A 172 -66.71 1.32 17.68
CA SER A 172 -67.36 1.03 18.96
C SER A 172 -68.01 -0.36 18.98
N TYR A 173 -67.49 -1.31 19.77
CA TYR A 173 -67.87 -2.73 19.74
C TYR A 173 -69.37 -3.06 19.89
N GLY A 174 -70.14 -2.23 20.61
CA GLY A 174 -71.59 -2.40 20.72
C GLY A 174 -72.38 -2.10 19.44
N ASN A 175 -71.76 -1.40 18.47
CA ASN A 175 -72.43 -0.93 17.27
C ASN A 175 -72.47 -1.96 16.12
N SER A 176 -71.69 -3.05 16.18
CA SER A 176 -71.82 -4.20 15.26
C SER A 176 -73.03 -5.11 15.56
N ASN A 177 -74.13 -4.53 16.04
CA ASN A 177 -75.39 -5.23 16.33
C ASN A 177 -76.28 -5.37 15.07
N TYR A 178 -77.22 -6.31 15.12
CA TYR A 178 -78.05 -6.70 13.97
C TYR A 178 -78.93 -5.55 13.44
N ALA A 179 -79.34 -4.62 14.31
CA ALA A 179 -80.14 -3.46 13.91
C ALA A 179 -79.30 -2.42 13.16
N ASN A 180 -78.09 -2.13 13.61
CA ASN A 180 -77.18 -1.21 12.92
C ASN A 180 -76.70 -1.78 11.58
N LEU A 181 -76.36 -3.07 11.52
CA LEU A 181 -76.00 -3.75 10.27
C LEU A 181 -77.18 -3.78 9.28
N GLN A 182 -78.41 -3.99 9.78
CA GLN A 182 -79.63 -3.85 8.99
C GLN A 182 -79.74 -2.42 8.44
N ASN A 183 -79.73 -1.41 9.30
CA ASN A 183 -79.90 -0.01 8.91
C ASN A 183 -78.86 0.44 7.87
N LEU A 184 -77.59 0.02 8.01
CA LEU A 184 -76.52 0.31 7.06
C LEU A 184 -76.82 -0.28 5.67
N VAL A 185 -77.27 -1.53 5.63
CA VAL A 185 -77.67 -2.22 4.39
C VAL A 185 -78.96 -1.64 3.80
N GLN A 186 -79.89 -1.13 4.60
CA GLN A 186 -81.13 -0.50 4.13
C GLN A 186 -80.93 0.94 3.63
N ALA A 187 -79.98 1.69 4.19
CA ALA A 187 -79.64 3.04 3.74
C ALA A 187 -79.03 3.05 2.31
N GLY A 188 -78.29 1.99 1.96
CA GLY A 188 -77.66 1.84 0.65
C GLY A 188 -76.41 2.69 0.46
N LEU A 189 -75.94 2.75 -0.78
CA LEU A 189 -74.65 3.34 -1.15
C LEU A 189 -74.76 4.32 -2.33
N PRO A 190 -73.82 5.29 -2.44
CA PRO A 190 -73.62 6.04 -3.69
C PRO A 190 -73.25 5.09 -4.84
N ALA A 191 -73.28 5.58 -6.08
CA ALA A 191 -72.87 4.77 -7.23
C ALA A 191 -71.42 4.24 -7.07
N PRO A 192 -71.12 3.00 -7.50
CA PRO A 192 -69.78 2.43 -7.42
C PRO A 192 -68.78 3.24 -8.26
N THR A 193 -67.58 3.45 -7.71
CA THR A 193 -66.53 4.29 -8.31
C THR A 193 -65.59 3.51 -9.23
N ILE A 194 -65.61 2.19 -9.17
CA ILE A 194 -64.79 1.27 -9.97
C ILE A 194 -65.71 0.30 -10.70
N ALA A 195 -65.47 0.09 -12.00
CA ALA A 195 -66.22 -0.87 -12.81
C ALA A 195 -65.89 -2.33 -12.41
N ALA A 196 -66.69 -3.29 -12.89
CA ALA A 196 -66.33 -4.70 -12.80
C ALA A 196 -65.04 -4.98 -13.59
N ASP A 197 -64.20 -5.88 -13.09
CA ASP A 197 -62.90 -6.22 -13.66
C ASP A 197 -62.68 -7.76 -13.71
N GLY A 198 -61.46 -8.22 -13.98
CA GLY A 198 -61.15 -9.66 -14.11
C GLY A 198 -61.20 -10.45 -12.79
N VAL A 199 -61.14 -9.77 -11.65
CA VAL A 199 -61.22 -10.36 -10.29
C VAL A 199 -62.61 -10.13 -9.71
N TYR A 200 -63.14 -8.92 -9.91
CA TYR A 200 -64.40 -8.44 -9.33
C TYR A 200 -65.52 -8.44 -10.37
N ALA A 201 -66.38 -9.47 -10.32
CA ALA A 201 -67.47 -9.67 -11.28
C ALA A 201 -68.61 -8.62 -11.23
N THR A 202 -68.59 -7.72 -10.24
CA THR A 202 -69.54 -6.59 -10.12
C THR A 202 -68.78 -5.29 -9.84
N PRO A 203 -69.34 -4.12 -10.18
CA PRO A 203 -68.74 -2.83 -9.84
C PRO A 203 -68.57 -2.65 -8.33
N ARG A 204 -67.52 -1.93 -7.93
CA ARG A 204 -67.08 -1.77 -6.53
C ARG A 204 -66.70 -0.33 -6.20
N TRP A 205 -66.30 -0.11 -4.96
CA TRP A 205 -65.77 1.17 -4.48
C TRP A 205 -64.27 1.05 -4.23
N ASN A 206 -63.62 2.18 -3.93
CA ASN A 206 -62.26 2.18 -3.39
C ASN A 206 -62.23 1.38 -2.08
N SER A 207 -61.08 0.76 -1.74
CA SER A 207 -60.94 0.10 -0.44
C SER A 207 -61.09 1.10 0.70
N SER A 208 -61.86 0.73 1.72
CA SER A 208 -62.10 1.52 2.92
C SER A 208 -62.27 0.59 4.11
N TYR A 209 -61.34 0.65 5.06
CA TYR A 209 -61.38 -0.19 6.26
C TYR A 209 -62.72 -0.07 6.98
N ASN A 210 -63.32 -1.21 7.35
CA ASN A 210 -64.67 -1.24 7.91
C ASN A 210 -64.98 -2.53 8.70
N ASN A 211 -65.31 -2.39 9.98
CA ASN A 211 -65.74 -3.45 10.87
C ASN A 211 -67.09 -4.07 10.45
N ALA A 212 -68.05 -3.26 9.97
CA ALA A 212 -69.37 -3.75 9.53
C ALA A 212 -69.28 -4.82 8.43
N ASN A 213 -68.26 -4.80 7.57
CA ASN A 213 -68.06 -5.84 6.56
C ASN A 213 -67.88 -7.24 7.19
N PHE A 214 -67.00 -7.33 8.19
CA PHE A 214 -66.69 -8.59 8.85
C PHE A 214 -67.78 -9.00 9.84
N SER A 215 -68.48 -8.04 10.44
CA SER A 215 -69.70 -8.29 11.21
C SER A 215 -70.86 -8.81 10.34
N LEU A 216 -71.02 -8.32 9.10
CA LEU A 216 -71.97 -8.90 8.12
C LEU A 216 -71.57 -10.33 7.72
N LEU A 217 -70.29 -10.57 7.46
CA LEU A 217 -69.76 -11.91 7.15
C LEU A 217 -70.05 -12.90 8.29
N ALA A 218 -69.67 -12.57 9.53
CA ALA A 218 -69.85 -13.41 10.70
C ALA A 218 -71.33 -13.63 11.06
N LYS A 219 -72.16 -12.59 11.02
CA LYS A 219 -73.51 -12.61 11.64
C LYS A 219 -74.69 -12.74 10.66
N VAL A 220 -74.48 -12.46 9.38
CA VAL A 220 -75.54 -12.58 8.34
C VAL A 220 -75.18 -13.67 7.34
N VAL A 221 -73.97 -13.61 6.75
CA VAL A 221 -73.55 -14.52 5.69
C VAL A 221 -73.29 -15.94 6.23
N LEU A 222 -72.47 -16.07 7.28
CA LEU A 222 -72.07 -17.39 7.79
C LEU A 222 -73.26 -18.26 8.27
N PRO A 223 -74.24 -17.77 9.08
CA PRO A 223 -75.41 -18.57 9.45
C PRO A 223 -76.16 -19.14 8.24
N LYS A 224 -76.24 -18.36 7.15
CA LYS A 224 -76.90 -18.74 5.90
C LYS A 224 -76.05 -19.67 5.02
N LEU A 225 -74.71 -19.58 5.10
CA LEU A 225 -73.78 -20.54 4.48
C LEU A 225 -73.78 -21.91 5.19
N LEU A 226 -74.04 -21.93 6.50
CA LEU A 226 -74.19 -23.13 7.33
C LEU A 226 -75.55 -23.80 7.13
N ASN A 227 -76.62 -23.02 7.13
CA ASN A 227 -77.98 -23.49 6.90
C ASN A 227 -78.69 -22.61 5.85
N PRO A 228 -78.75 -23.02 4.57
CA PRO A 228 -79.43 -22.27 3.52
C PRO A 228 -80.93 -22.01 3.78
N LEU A 229 -81.58 -22.80 4.64
CA LEU A 229 -82.98 -22.61 5.03
C LEU A 229 -83.17 -21.61 6.18
N ILE A 230 -82.12 -21.18 6.87
CA ILE A 230 -82.25 -20.19 7.94
C ILE A 230 -82.73 -18.85 7.39
N ASN A 231 -83.57 -18.15 8.15
CA ASN A 231 -84.06 -16.83 7.81
C ASN A 231 -84.20 -16.01 9.10
N LEU A 232 -83.15 -15.25 9.42
CA LEU A 232 -82.98 -14.49 10.66
C LEU A 232 -83.81 -13.19 10.68
N THR A 233 -85.12 -13.32 10.47
CA THR A 233 -86.06 -12.21 10.61
C THR A 233 -86.33 -11.92 12.08
N ALA A 234 -86.71 -10.67 12.40
CA ALA A 234 -87.09 -10.29 13.77
C ALA A 234 -88.31 -11.07 14.29
N ALA A 235 -89.17 -11.57 13.39
CA ALA A 235 -90.33 -12.39 13.74
C ALA A 235 -89.96 -13.85 14.07
N ASN A 236 -88.94 -14.41 13.40
CA ASN A 236 -88.48 -15.79 13.62
C ASN A 236 -87.51 -15.90 14.81
N TYR A 237 -86.69 -14.87 15.04
CA TYR A 237 -85.62 -14.87 16.04
C TYR A 237 -85.59 -13.55 16.80
N ALA A 238 -86.20 -13.52 18.00
CA ALA A 238 -86.33 -12.30 18.80
C ALA A 238 -84.97 -11.71 19.26
N ASN A 239 -83.94 -12.54 19.44
CA ASN A 239 -82.57 -12.10 19.71
C ASN A 239 -81.62 -12.59 18.60
N ARG A 240 -81.55 -11.82 17.51
CA ARG A 240 -80.76 -12.14 16.32
C ARG A 240 -79.26 -12.07 16.57
N ASP A 241 -78.81 -11.12 17.39
CA ASP A 241 -77.42 -10.96 17.80
C ASP A 241 -76.89 -12.20 18.53
N SER A 242 -77.62 -12.68 19.54
CA SER A 242 -77.23 -13.89 20.27
C SER A 242 -77.31 -15.16 19.40
N THR A 243 -78.36 -15.28 18.57
CA THR A 243 -78.51 -16.43 17.66
C THR A 243 -77.36 -16.51 16.65
N SER A 244 -77.02 -15.40 16.00
CA SER A 244 -75.96 -15.33 14.99
C SER A 244 -74.56 -15.43 15.63
N GLY A 245 -74.34 -14.77 16.77
CA GLY A 245 -73.09 -14.81 17.53
C GLY A 245 -72.72 -16.21 18.01
N VAL A 246 -73.68 -16.96 18.56
CA VAL A 246 -73.46 -18.37 18.98
C VAL A 246 -73.17 -19.28 17.77
N LEU A 247 -73.84 -19.08 16.64
CA LEU A 247 -73.56 -19.84 15.41
C LEU A 247 -72.15 -19.56 14.86
N TYR A 248 -71.74 -18.29 14.85
CA TYR A 248 -70.38 -17.88 14.46
C TYR A 248 -69.32 -18.46 15.40
N ARG A 249 -69.45 -18.22 16.71
CA ARG A 249 -68.55 -18.73 17.76
C ARG A 249 -68.33 -20.24 17.63
N ASN A 250 -69.42 -21.00 17.58
CA ASN A 250 -69.37 -22.46 17.57
C ASN A 250 -68.81 -23.01 16.24
N TYR A 251 -69.08 -22.35 15.11
CA TYR A 251 -68.49 -22.75 13.84
C TYR A 251 -66.97 -22.54 13.82
N VAL A 252 -66.50 -21.34 14.21
CA VAL A 252 -65.07 -21.02 14.28
C VAL A 252 -64.35 -21.97 15.23
N GLN A 253 -64.89 -22.18 16.43
CA GLN A 253 -64.35 -23.14 17.38
C GLN A 253 -64.21 -24.54 16.75
N SER A 254 -65.30 -25.18 16.33
CA SER A 254 -65.23 -26.60 15.91
C SER A 254 -64.70 -26.86 14.49
N ASN A 255 -64.39 -25.83 13.70
CA ASN A 255 -63.91 -25.99 12.31
C ASN A 255 -62.56 -25.32 12.04
N ILE A 256 -62.09 -24.42 12.92
CA ILE A 256 -60.83 -23.68 12.79
C ILE A 256 -59.96 -23.87 14.04
N LEU A 257 -60.47 -23.56 15.23
CA LEU A 257 -59.63 -23.45 16.43
C LEU A 257 -59.38 -24.80 17.13
N GLN A 258 -60.43 -25.59 17.37
CA GLN A 258 -60.31 -26.93 17.98
C GLN A 258 -59.50 -27.91 17.14
N PRO A 259 -59.60 -27.93 15.79
CA PRO A 259 -58.69 -28.71 14.94
C PRO A 259 -57.20 -28.34 15.10
N LEU A 260 -56.91 -27.08 15.43
CA LEU A 260 -55.55 -26.57 15.70
C LEU A 260 -55.17 -26.61 17.20
N GLY A 261 -56.01 -27.21 18.06
CA GLY A 261 -55.75 -27.30 19.51
C GLY A 261 -55.95 -26.01 20.32
N ILE A 262 -56.48 -24.95 19.71
CA ILE A 262 -56.66 -23.61 20.30
C ILE A 262 -57.94 -23.53 21.14
N ASN A 263 -57.92 -22.81 22.27
CA ASN A 263 -59.01 -22.79 23.27
C ASN A 263 -59.64 -21.39 23.50
N ALA A 264 -59.60 -20.52 22.50
CA ALA A 264 -60.11 -19.14 22.55
C ALA A 264 -61.64 -18.99 22.67
N ASP A 265 -62.13 -17.91 23.31
CA ASP A 265 -63.55 -17.53 23.32
C ASP A 265 -63.76 -16.06 22.90
N LEU A 266 -65.02 -15.66 22.64
CA LEU A 266 -65.41 -14.27 22.34
C LEU A 266 -65.61 -13.41 23.61
N LYS A 267 -65.42 -14.02 24.77
CA LYS A 267 -65.53 -13.45 26.12
C LYS A 267 -64.27 -13.83 26.91
N PRO A 268 -63.96 -13.16 28.02
CA PRO A 268 -62.88 -13.59 28.90
C PRO A 268 -63.18 -14.99 29.50
N THR A 269 -62.16 -15.83 29.51
CA THR A 269 -62.21 -17.23 29.97
C THR A 269 -61.48 -17.42 31.30
N ASP A 270 -60.40 -16.66 31.52
CA ASP A 270 -59.69 -16.52 32.80
C ASP A 270 -60.57 -15.94 33.94
N GLY A 271 -60.27 -16.31 35.18
CA GLY A 271 -60.80 -15.70 36.40
C GLY A 271 -60.14 -14.36 36.76
N THR A 272 -58.91 -14.11 36.30
CA THR A 272 -58.22 -12.82 36.40
C THR A 272 -57.77 -12.30 35.03
N PRO A 273 -58.69 -11.98 34.09
CA PRO A 273 -58.32 -11.57 32.74
C PRO A 273 -57.37 -10.37 32.69
N ALA A 274 -56.47 -10.38 31.70
CA ALA A 274 -55.58 -9.27 31.40
C ALA A 274 -56.35 -7.94 31.22
N LYS A 275 -55.76 -6.85 31.69
CA LYS A 275 -56.30 -5.49 31.63
C LYS A 275 -55.50 -4.63 30.65
N GLY A 276 -56.19 -3.74 29.95
CA GLY A 276 -55.59 -2.81 28.98
C GLY A 276 -55.39 -1.44 29.61
N TYR A 277 -54.21 -0.85 29.46
CA TYR A 277 -53.76 0.32 30.20
C TYR A 277 -53.38 1.49 29.29
N ASN A 278 -53.22 2.68 29.89
CA ASN A 278 -52.37 3.73 29.34
C ASN A 278 -51.02 3.64 30.08
N LEU A 279 -49.88 3.59 29.36
CA LEU A 279 -48.56 3.29 29.93
C LEU A 279 -48.23 4.21 31.11
N ALA A 280 -48.36 5.52 30.91
CA ALA A 280 -48.06 6.56 31.90
C ALA A 280 -48.91 6.53 33.18
N THR A 281 -50.02 5.78 33.22
CA THR A 281 -50.94 5.72 34.40
C THR A 281 -51.19 4.31 34.92
N ALA A 282 -50.57 3.29 34.34
CA ALA A 282 -50.93 1.88 34.54
C ALA A 282 -50.89 1.41 36.01
N ASN A 283 -49.94 1.91 36.81
CA ASN A 283 -49.78 1.53 38.21
C ASN A 283 -50.74 2.24 39.20
N VAL A 284 -51.54 3.21 38.74
CA VAL A 284 -52.41 4.04 39.60
C VAL A 284 -53.86 4.17 39.11
N THR A 285 -54.15 3.83 37.85
CA THR A 285 -55.50 3.89 37.27
C THR A 285 -55.94 2.49 36.84
N PRO A 286 -57.11 1.99 37.28
CA PRO A 286 -57.63 0.69 36.86
C PRO A 286 -57.84 0.60 35.35
N GLY A 287 -57.36 -0.48 34.74
CA GLY A 287 -57.32 -0.68 33.30
C GLY A 287 -58.66 -1.07 32.67
N LEU A 288 -58.78 -0.80 31.37
CA LEU A 288 -59.86 -1.25 30.50
C LEU A 288 -60.05 -2.77 30.61
N SER A 289 -61.28 -3.19 30.87
CA SER A 289 -61.64 -4.61 30.98
C SER A 289 -62.00 -5.20 29.62
N GLN A 290 -61.58 -6.43 29.37
CA GLN A 290 -61.98 -7.20 28.20
C GLN A 290 -63.49 -7.46 28.21
N SER A 291 -64.16 -7.26 27.07
CA SER A 291 -65.63 -7.34 26.95
C SER A 291 -66.11 -8.73 26.50
N ASP A 292 -67.30 -9.16 26.93
CA ASP A 292 -68.01 -10.26 26.26
C ASP A 292 -68.56 -9.73 24.93
N LEU A 293 -68.03 -10.28 23.84
CA LEU A 293 -68.36 -9.91 22.46
C LEU A 293 -69.01 -11.09 21.72
N THR A 294 -69.51 -12.10 22.44
CA THR A 294 -70.22 -13.26 21.86
C THR A 294 -71.38 -12.84 20.95
N ASN A 295 -72.05 -11.71 21.26
CA ASN A 295 -73.19 -11.21 20.50
C ASN A 295 -72.82 -10.22 19.37
N THR A 296 -71.60 -9.68 19.32
CA THR A 296 -71.19 -8.59 18.39
C THR A 296 -69.90 -8.86 17.61
N GLY A 297 -69.18 -9.94 17.93
CA GLY A 297 -67.90 -10.30 17.32
C GLY A 297 -67.98 -10.72 15.85
N GLY A 298 -66.80 -10.86 15.25
CA GLY A 298 -66.59 -11.10 13.82
C GLY A 298 -65.49 -10.17 13.29
N ALA A 299 -65.73 -8.86 13.38
CA ALA A 299 -64.72 -7.85 13.09
C ALA A 299 -63.66 -7.70 14.20
N PHE A 300 -64.00 -8.16 15.41
CA PHE A 300 -63.24 -8.13 16.66
C PHE A 300 -63.78 -9.24 17.58
N GLY A 301 -63.18 -9.44 18.75
CA GLY A 301 -63.82 -10.12 19.86
C GLY A 301 -63.15 -11.40 20.38
N TRP A 302 -62.22 -12.02 19.64
CA TRP A 302 -61.54 -13.23 20.12
C TRP A 302 -60.49 -12.90 21.19
N LYS A 303 -60.43 -13.74 22.22
CA LYS A 303 -59.41 -13.71 23.27
C LYS A 303 -58.46 -14.86 23.00
N MET A 304 -57.19 -14.55 22.78
CA MET A 304 -56.16 -15.55 22.47
C MET A 304 -54.87 -15.18 23.18
N SER A 305 -54.04 -16.18 23.47
CA SER A 305 -52.63 -15.99 23.78
C SER A 305 -51.79 -15.76 22.52
N ALA A 306 -50.54 -15.32 22.68
CA ALA A 306 -49.62 -15.18 21.56
C ALA A 306 -49.32 -16.56 20.93
N ARG A 307 -49.07 -17.58 21.76
CA ARG A 307 -48.82 -18.95 21.28
C ARG A 307 -49.97 -19.54 20.46
N GLU A 308 -51.22 -19.23 20.82
CA GLU A 308 -52.39 -19.63 20.03
C GLU A 308 -52.51 -18.84 18.72
N LEU A 309 -52.11 -17.57 18.67
CA LEU A 309 -52.05 -16.81 17.42
C LEU A 309 -50.97 -17.33 16.46
N ALA A 310 -49.78 -17.68 16.98
CA ALA A 310 -48.73 -18.33 16.20
C ALA A 310 -49.19 -19.71 15.67
N THR A 311 -49.90 -20.48 16.48
CA THR A 311 -50.51 -21.77 16.07
C THR A 311 -51.62 -21.56 15.02
N PHE A 312 -52.41 -20.50 15.14
CA PHE A 312 -53.40 -20.13 14.12
C PHE A 312 -52.74 -19.72 12.80
N LEU A 313 -51.65 -18.95 12.85
CA LEU A 313 -50.89 -18.51 11.67
C LEU A 313 -50.35 -19.70 10.86
N ASP A 314 -49.68 -20.65 11.52
CA ASP A 314 -49.23 -21.88 10.87
C ASP A 314 -50.41 -22.64 10.24
N GLY A 315 -51.47 -22.87 11.02
CA GLY A 315 -52.65 -23.59 10.56
C GLY A 315 -53.33 -22.96 9.33
N ILE A 316 -53.27 -21.63 9.16
CA ILE A 316 -53.78 -20.95 7.95
C ILE A 316 -52.75 -20.83 6.83
N LYS A 317 -51.45 -21.03 7.08
CA LYS A 317 -50.37 -20.98 6.07
C LYS A 317 -50.07 -22.35 5.48
N ARG A 318 -50.11 -23.42 6.29
CA ARG A 318 -49.65 -24.76 5.92
C ARG A 318 -50.78 -25.81 5.90
N ASP A 319 -51.69 -25.84 6.88
CA ASP A 319 -52.67 -26.93 6.98
C ASP A 319 -53.80 -26.90 5.93
N ASN A 320 -53.76 -27.89 5.04
CA ASN A 320 -54.81 -28.18 4.06
C ASN A 320 -56.13 -28.66 4.69
N SER A 321 -56.11 -29.16 5.94
CA SER A 321 -57.30 -29.48 6.72
C SER A 321 -58.05 -28.22 7.16
N ILE A 322 -57.42 -27.02 7.14
CA ILE A 322 -58.09 -25.72 7.24
C ILE A 322 -58.36 -25.16 5.84
N LEU A 323 -57.41 -24.47 5.21
CA LEU A 323 -57.55 -23.84 3.89
C LEU A 323 -56.76 -24.63 2.83
N SER A 324 -57.37 -24.94 1.69
CA SER A 324 -56.63 -25.57 0.57
C SER A 324 -55.50 -24.67 0.05
N ALA A 325 -54.43 -25.22 -0.52
CA ALA A 325 -53.36 -24.42 -1.14
C ALA A 325 -53.89 -23.33 -2.11
N SER A 326 -54.83 -23.67 -3.00
CA SER A 326 -55.49 -22.70 -3.90
C SER A 326 -56.38 -21.68 -3.18
N THR A 327 -56.85 -21.98 -1.97
CA THR A 327 -57.58 -21.02 -1.11
C THR A 327 -56.62 -20.06 -0.43
N ARG A 328 -55.42 -20.51 -0.05
CA ARG A 328 -54.36 -19.69 0.55
C ARG A 328 -53.81 -18.71 -0.49
N GLN A 329 -53.39 -19.22 -1.65
CA GLN A 329 -53.00 -18.36 -2.78
C GLN A 329 -54.08 -17.30 -3.10
N MET A 330 -55.36 -17.69 -3.19
CA MET A 330 -56.45 -16.74 -3.44
C MET A 330 -56.74 -15.78 -2.28
N ARG A 331 -56.36 -16.11 -1.04
CA ARG A 331 -56.40 -15.19 0.11
C ARG A 331 -55.30 -14.14 0.00
N ASP A 332 -54.14 -14.55 -0.50
CA ASP A 332 -52.89 -13.79 -0.48
C ASP A 332 -52.83 -12.83 -1.67
N ASP A 333 -53.07 -13.35 -2.89
CA ASP A 333 -53.25 -12.59 -4.15
C ASP A 333 -54.28 -11.43 -4.09
N GLN A 334 -55.12 -11.38 -3.04
CA GLN A 334 -56.33 -10.55 -2.98
C GLN A 334 -56.66 -9.97 -1.60
N GLU A 335 -55.73 -9.95 -0.63
CA GLU A 335 -55.95 -9.32 0.69
C GLU A 335 -57.23 -9.83 1.43
N LEU A 336 -57.55 -11.13 1.37
CA LEU A 336 -58.84 -11.65 1.90
C LEU A 336 -58.82 -11.78 3.45
N GLY A 337 -58.85 -10.65 4.16
CA GLY A 337 -58.88 -10.59 5.63
C GLY A 337 -57.51 -10.41 6.31
N TRP A 338 -56.49 -10.05 5.53
CA TRP A 338 -55.21 -9.49 5.95
C TRP A 338 -54.63 -8.63 4.81
N PHE A 339 -53.58 -7.87 5.06
CA PHE A 339 -52.99 -6.92 4.11
C PHE A 339 -51.62 -7.39 3.66
N ASP A 340 -51.27 -7.08 2.41
CA ASP A 340 -49.96 -7.32 1.83
C ASP A 340 -48.96 -6.20 2.15
N GLY A 341 -47.69 -6.45 1.83
CA GLY A 341 -46.62 -5.48 1.80
C GLY A 341 -45.33 -6.13 1.30
N ASN A 342 -44.33 -5.32 0.94
CA ASN A 342 -43.06 -5.81 0.41
C ASN A 342 -41.90 -4.95 0.93
N ASP A 343 -40.75 -5.57 1.18
CA ASP A 343 -39.47 -4.89 1.47
C ASP A 343 -38.30 -5.66 0.84
N ALA A 344 -37.06 -5.44 1.30
CA ALA A 344 -35.85 -6.08 0.75
C ALA A 344 -35.84 -7.61 0.87
N PHE A 345 -36.54 -8.16 1.87
CA PHE A 345 -36.64 -9.60 2.13
C PHE A 345 -37.79 -10.24 1.33
N GLY A 346 -38.72 -9.44 0.79
CA GLY A 346 -39.81 -9.88 -0.07
C GLY A 346 -41.22 -9.58 0.45
N GLU A 347 -42.19 -10.35 -0.05
CA GLU A 347 -43.63 -10.18 0.18
C GLU A 347 -44.04 -10.74 1.55
N TYR A 348 -44.69 -9.91 2.36
CA TYR A 348 -45.19 -10.26 3.69
C TYR A 348 -46.69 -9.97 3.80
N PHE A 349 -47.35 -10.67 4.72
CA PHE A 349 -48.76 -10.46 5.03
C PHE A 349 -48.97 -10.16 6.51
N THR A 350 -49.84 -9.21 6.83
CA THR A 350 -50.04 -8.74 8.21
C THR A 350 -51.47 -8.30 8.50
N HIS A 351 -51.88 -8.40 9.76
CA HIS A 351 -53.04 -7.71 10.28
C HIS A 351 -52.76 -7.22 11.71
N ASN A 352 -53.13 -5.98 12.02
CA ASN A 352 -53.02 -5.39 13.36
C ASN A 352 -54.37 -5.38 14.11
N GLY A 353 -54.34 -5.22 15.43
CA GLY A 353 -55.53 -5.01 16.24
C GLY A 353 -55.31 -3.90 17.26
N ALA A 354 -56.35 -3.10 17.48
CA ALA A 354 -56.35 -2.03 18.46
C ALA A 354 -57.73 -1.91 19.12
N THR A 355 -57.77 -2.08 20.44
CA THR A 355 -58.84 -1.54 21.30
C THR A 355 -58.31 -0.29 21.98
N SER A 356 -59.06 0.80 22.01
CA SER A 356 -58.70 2.00 22.77
C SER A 356 -59.91 2.60 23.48
N GLY A 357 -59.72 2.99 24.75
CA GLY A 357 -60.69 3.74 25.53
C GLY A 357 -59.99 4.56 26.61
N GLY A 358 -60.70 5.46 27.29
CA GLY A 358 -60.08 6.37 28.27
C GLY A 358 -59.34 5.69 29.43
N ALA A 359 -59.70 4.44 29.77
CA ALA A 359 -59.05 3.64 30.80
C ALA A 359 -57.82 2.83 30.30
N GLY A 360 -57.58 2.76 28.99
CA GLY A 360 -56.44 2.05 28.43
C GLY A 360 -56.68 1.34 27.10
N ASN A 361 -55.71 0.49 26.73
CA ASN A 361 -55.53 -0.01 25.37
C ASN A 361 -55.26 -1.52 25.34
N PHE A 362 -55.71 -2.17 24.27
CA PHE A 362 -55.20 -3.48 23.85
C PHE A 362 -54.62 -3.34 22.44
N ARG A 363 -53.51 -4.03 22.16
CA ARG A 363 -52.83 -4.03 20.87
C ARG A 363 -52.40 -5.44 20.48
N SER A 364 -52.49 -5.76 19.20
CA SER A 364 -52.05 -7.03 18.64
C SER A 364 -51.47 -6.83 17.25
N GLN A 365 -50.56 -7.71 16.85
CA GLN A 365 -50.06 -7.81 15.49
C GLN A 365 -49.84 -9.27 15.15
N ILE A 366 -50.15 -9.65 13.91
CA ILE A 366 -49.73 -10.91 13.30
C ILE A 366 -48.97 -10.62 12.01
N TYR A 367 -47.96 -11.44 11.71
CA TYR A 367 -47.12 -11.35 10.52
C TYR A 367 -46.82 -12.75 9.97
N SER A 368 -46.90 -12.88 8.66
CA SER A 368 -46.25 -13.93 7.87
C SER A 368 -45.20 -13.24 7.01
N MET A 369 -43.93 -13.52 7.26
CA MET A 369 -42.76 -12.87 6.66
C MET A 369 -42.06 -13.83 5.67
N PRO A 370 -41.13 -13.32 4.84
CA PRO A 370 -40.16 -14.12 4.09
C PRO A 370 -39.26 -14.97 5.01
N GLY A 371 -38.52 -15.93 4.45
CA GLY A 371 -37.78 -16.93 5.25
C GLY A 371 -38.67 -17.93 5.99
N ASP A 372 -39.91 -18.12 5.53
CA ASP A 372 -40.97 -18.92 6.15
C ASP A 372 -41.28 -18.60 7.63
N VAL A 373 -40.93 -17.39 8.08
CA VAL A 373 -41.14 -16.92 9.46
C VAL A 373 -42.59 -16.45 9.68
N GLU A 374 -43.18 -16.76 10.83
CA GLU A 374 -44.35 -16.02 11.35
C GLU A 374 -44.06 -15.46 12.74
N VAL A 375 -44.70 -14.34 13.07
CA VAL A 375 -44.70 -13.81 14.44
C VAL A 375 -46.07 -13.28 14.82
N SER A 376 -46.42 -13.50 16.08
CA SER A 376 -47.56 -12.90 16.76
C SER A 376 -47.08 -12.14 17.98
N TYR A 377 -47.66 -10.96 18.22
CA TYR A 377 -47.31 -10.07 19.32
C TYR A 377 -48.57 -9.47 19.94
N LEU A 378 -48.66 -9.51 21.27
CA LEU A 378 -49.75 -8.96 22.08
C LEU A 378 -49.18 -7.97 23.10
N MET A 379 -49.85 -6.83 23.28
CA MET A 379 -49.47 -5.76 24.21
C MET A 379 -50.70 -5.11 24.83
N ASN A 380 -50.71 -4.91 26.16
CA ASN A 380 -51.86 -4.33 26.88
C ASN A 380 -51.73 -2.81 27.16
N SER A 381 -51.09 -2.09 26.25
CA SER A 381 -50.90 -0.64 26.32
C SER A 381 -50.77 -0.04 24.90
N GLU A 382 -50.63 1.28 24.79
CA GLU A 382 -50.53 2.00 23.53
C GLU A 382 -49.14 1.84 22.88
N SER A 383 -49.15 1.40 21.61
CA SER A 383 -47.95 1.08 20.82
C SER A 383 -47.09 2.27 20.42
N THR A 384 -47.49 3.50 20.76
CA THR A 384 -46.78 4.75 20.36
C THR A 384 -45.47 4.96 21.09
N ASN A 385 -45.22 4.23 22.17
CA ASN A 385 -43.97 4.29 22.94
C ASN A 385 -42.93 3.26 22.45
N LEU A 386 -43.31 2.30 21.61
CA LEU A 386 -42.38 1.36 21.00
C LEU A 386 -41.45 2.06 20.00
N PRO A 387 -40.22 1.58 19.78
CA PRO A 387 -39.33 2.13 18.77
C PRO A 387 -39.98 2.16 17.37
N GLY A 388 -39.75 3.25 16.63
CA GLY A 388 -40.45 3.52 15.37
C GLY A 388 -41.96 3.77 15.50
N GLY A 389 -42.48 3.97 16.72
CA GLY A 389 -43.85 4.39 17.02
C GLY A 389 -44.95 3.35 16.80
N SER A 390 -44.61 2.10 16.47
CA SER A 390 -45.59 1.04 16.26
C SER A 390 -45.02 -0.37 16.41
N ILE A 391 -45.88 -1.35 16.72
CA ILE A 391 -45.52 -2.78 16.72
C ILE A 391 -45.03 -3.23 15.34
N SER A 392 -45.60 -2.66 14.26
CA SER A 392 -45.19 -2.97 12.89
C SER A 392 -43.76 -2.51 12.60
N SER A 393 -43.34 -1.37 13.14
CA SER A 393 -41.98 -0.85 13.04
C SER A 393 -41.03 -1.75 13.82
N MET A 394 -41.36 -1.99 15.10
CA MET A 394 -40.59 -2.80 16.03
C MET A 394 -40.37 -4.24 15.55
N LEU A 395 -41.42 -4.94 15.07
CA LEU A 395 -41.30 -6.31 14.57
C LEU A 395 -40.47 -6.39 13.28
N LYS A 396 -40.57 -5.38 12.39
CA LYS A 396 -39.72 -5.32 11.20
C LYS A 396 -38.26 -5.10 11.57
N THR A 397 -37.97 -4.17 12.47
CA THR A 397 -36.61 -4.00 13.01
C THR A 397 -36.11 -5.31 13.63
N GLY A 398 -36.88 -5.94 14.52
CA GLY A 398 -36.44 -7.17 15.18
C GLY A 398 -36.20 -8.33 14.22
N TYR A 399 -37.01 -8.45 13.17
CA TYR A 399 -36.90 -9.48 12.13
C TYR A 399 -35.66 -9.26 11.25
N VAL A 400 -35.45 -8.03 10.78
CA VAL A 400 -34.25 -7.68 10.00
C VAL A 400 -32.99 -8.00 10.81
N ASN A 401 -32.97 -7.62 12.10
CA ASN A 401 -31.82 -7.73 12.99
C ASN A 401 -31.61 -9.14 13.60
N ALA A 402 -32.27 -10.15 13.06
CA ALA A 402 -32.20 -11.56 13.49
C ALA A 402 -31.72 -12.50 12.38
N TRP A 403 -31.13 -11.94 11.31
CA TRP A 403 -30.45 -12.70 10.27
C TRP A 403 -28.94 -12.68 10.55
N THR A 404 -28.40 -13.77 11.11
CA THR A 404 -26.98 -13.85 11.50
C THR A 404 -26.06 -13.92 10.30
N ASP A 405 -26.51 -14.57 9.22
CA ASP A 405 -25.84 -14.58 7.93
C ASP A 405 -26.76 -13.94 6.89
N LEU A 406 -26.27 -12.98 6.11
CA LEU A 406 -27.04 -12.30 5.07
C LEU A 406 -26.39 -12.43 3.70
N THR A 407 -27.07 -13.11 2.77
CA THR A 407 -26.76 -13.05 1.33
C THR A 407 -27.65 -12.02 0.64
N VAL A 408 -27.01 -11.07 -0.04
CA VAL A 408 -27.66 -10.04 -0.88
C VAL A 408 -27.36 -10.32 -2.36
N LEU A 409 -28.35 -10.09 -3.21
CA LEU A 409 -28.29 -10.17 -4.66
C LEU A 409 -28.50 -8.78 -5.28
N GLY A 410 -27.78 -8.54 -6.37
CA GLY A 410 -28.00 -7.45 -7.29
C GLY A 410 -29.24 -7.63 -8.17
N THR A 411 -29.39 -6.73 -9.13
CA THR A 411 -30.37 -6.78 -10.21
C THR A 411 -29.77 -7.42 -11.46
N PRO A 412 -30.55 -7.69 -12.53
CA PRO A 412 -30.02 -8.29 -13.76
C PRO A 412 -29.19 -7.32 -14.66
N GLY A 413 -28.52 -6.33 -14.07
CA GLY A 413 -27.80 -5.26 -14.76
C GLY A 413 -27.08 -4.34 -13.77
N ALA A 414 -25.95 -3.77 -14.20
CA ALA A 414 -25.00 -2.95 -13.45
C ALA A 414 -25.55 -2.21 -12.20
N ASP A 415 -25.09 -2.64 -11.04
CA ASP A 415 -25.48 -2.16 -9.72
C ASP A 415 -24.43 -1.29 -9.03
N ASN A 416 -24.86 -0.53 -8.03
CA ASN A 416 -23.99 0.17 -7.09
C ASN A 416 -24.39 -0.18 -5.64
N PHE A 417 -23.57 -1.01 -5.00
CA PHE A 417 -23.62 -1.33 -3.58
C PHE A 417 -22.81 -0.32 -2.77
N VAL A 418 -23.41 0.27 -1.73
CA VAL A 418 -22.69 1.06 -0.73
C VAL A 418 -22.95 0.47 0.65
N ILE A 419 -21.87 0.17 1.37
CA ILE A 419 -21.87 -0.40 2.73
C ILE A 419 -21.29 0.65 3.66
N ARG A 420 -22.00 0.98 4.76
CA ARG A 420 -21.53 1.98 5.72
C ARG A 420 -22.03 1.72 7.14
N LEU A 421 -21.40 2.38 8.11
CA LEU A 421 -21.81 2.32 9.52
C LEU A 421 -22.83 3.42 9.86
N ASP A 422 -23.99 3.05 10.40
CA ASP A 422 -24.93 3.95 11.05
C ASP A 422 -24.88 3.80 12.58
N ASN A 423 -24.58 4.91 13.26
CA ASN A 423 -24.58 5.01 14.72
C ASN A 423 -25.68 5.95 15.26
N SER A 424 -26.65 6.34 14.42
CA SER A 424 -27.77 7.21 14.79
C SER A 424 -29.03 6.45 15.23
N GLY A 425 -29.13 5.16 14.91
CA GLY A 425 -30.21 4.27 15.31
C GLY A 425 -30.20 3.84 16.78
N LEU A 426 -30.94 2.76 17.09
CA LEU A 426 -31.02 2.20 18.45
C LEU A 426 -29.72 1.53 18.92
N ARG A 427 -28.88 1.10 17.97
CA ARG A 427 -27.61 0.42 18.16
C ARG A 427 -26.67 0.72 16.97
N PRO A 428 -25.34 0.60 17.14
CA PRO A 428 -24.39 0.56 16.03
C PRO A 428 -24.80 -0.46 14.97
N SER A 429 -24.88 -0.02 13.72
CA SER A 429 -25.46 -0.76 12.61
C SER A 429 -24.59 -0.67 11.35
N ILE A 430 -24.71 -1.66 10.47
CA ILE A 430 -24.34 -1.59 9.06
C ILE A 430 -25.59 -1.27 8.25
N GLU A 431 -25.49 -0.32 7.33
CA GLU A 431 -26.49 -0.01 6.32
C GLU A 431 -26.01 -0.54 4.96
N VAL A 432 -26.86 -1.31 4.27
CA VAL A 432 -26.61 -1.77 2.90
C VAL A 432 -27.55 -1.02 1.96
N VAL A 433 -26.95 -0.30 1.02
CA VAL A 433 -27.63 0.54 0.02
C VAL A 433 -27.37 -0.05 -1.36
N LEU A 434 -28.42 -0.41 -2.08
CA LEU A 434 -28.36 -0.88 -3.47
C LEU A 434 -28.98 0.18 -4.39
N ASN A 435 -28.23 0.63 -5.41
CA ASN A 435 -28.68 1.62 -6.39
C ASN A 435 -29.26 2.91 -5.77
N GLY A 436 -28.67 3.33 -4.65
CA GLY A 436 -29.11 4.51 -3.90
C GLY A 436 -30.41 4.32 -3.11
N GLN A 437 -30.88 3.10 -2.91
CA GLN A 437 -31.96 2.74 -1.97
C GLN A 437 -31.40 1.92 -0.82
N THR A 438 -31.66 2.33 0.42
CA THR A 438 -31.40 1.49 1.60
C THR A 438 -32.24 0.22 1.49
N GLU A 439 -31.60 -0.94 1.40
CA GLU A 439 -32.29 -2.23 1.43
C GLU A 439 -32.60 -2.61 2.88
N PHE A 440 -31.61 -2.51 3.76
CA PHE A 440 -31.76 -2.75 5.20
C PHE A 440 -30.70 -2.02 6.04
N THR A 441 -30.97 -1.99 7.35
CA THR A 441 -30.05 -1.52 8.39
C THR A 441 -30.00 -2.60 9.48
N HIS A 442 -28.82 -3.19 9.69
CA HIS A 442 -28.61 -4.35 10.56
C HIS A 442 -27.64 -4.02 11.71
N TRP A 443 -27.94 -4.46 12.92
CA TRP A 443 -27.13 -4.26 14.11
C TRP A 443 -25.84 -5.08 14.02
N ILE A 444 -24.73 -4.46 14.36
CA ILE A 444 -23.39 -5.09 14.30
C ILE A 444 -23.30 -6.27 15.27
N ASN A 445 -23.99 -6.21 16.41
CA ASN A 445 -23.88 -7.23 17.45
C ASN A 445 -24.77 -8.49 17.24
N THR A 446 -25.43 -8.62 16.09
CA THR A 446 -26.26 -9.79 15.73
C THR A 446 -26.04 -10.28 14.30
N LEU A 447 -24.99 -9.79 13.62
CA LEU A 447 -24.58 -10.22 12.29
C LEU A 447 -23.21 -10.90 12.42
N ASP A 448 -23.10 -12.11 11.91
CA ASP A 448 -21.87 -12.90 11.87
C ASP A 448 -21.23 -12.82 10.46
N SER A 449 -22.03 -12.82 9.39
CA SER A 449 -21.54 -12.68 8.01
C SER A 449 -22.43 -11.86 7.05
N LEU A 450 -21.80 -11.22 6.08
CA LEU A 450 -22.43 -10.51 4.95
C LEU A 450 -21.81 -10.95 3.63
N THR A 451 -22.62 -11.54 2.75
CA THR A 451 -22.26 -11.85 1.36
C THR A 451 -23.01 -10.92 0.41
N LEU A 452 -22.29 -10.21 -0.45
CA LEU A 452 -22.86 -9.46 -1.57
C LEU A 452 -22.55 -10.17 -2.89
N ASN A 453 -23.53 -10.21 -3.79
CA ASN A 453 -23.36 -10.69 -5.15
C ASN A 453 -23.96 -9.63 -6.08
N GLY A 454 -23.19 -9.14 -7.05
CA GLY A 454 -23.71 -8.30 -8.13
C GLY A 454 -24.48 -9.17 -9.12
N GLY A 455 -23.77 -9.66 -10.14
CA GLY A 455 -24.04 -10.93 -10.82
C GLY A 455 -24.21 -10.84 -12.32
N PHE A 456 -24.60 -9.68 -12.85
CA PHE A 456 -24.65 -9.39 -14.30
C PHE A 456 -24.60 -7.89 -14.56
N GLY A 457 -23.55 -7.42 -15.23
CA GLY A 457 -23.29 -6.01 -15.49
C GLY A 457 -22.05 -5.52 -14.75
N ASP A 458 -21.58 -4.33 -15.08
CA ASP A 458 -20.37 -3.74 -14.50
C ASP A 458 -20.68 -3.20 -13.10
N ASP A 459 -20.53 -4.06 -12.08
CA ASP A 459 -21.04 -3.83 -10.72
C ASP A 459 -20.02 -3.10 -9.83
N THR A 460 -20.47 -2.10 -9.08
CA THR A 460 -19.61 -1.31 -8.18
C THR A 460 -19.95 -1.57 -6.72
N PHE A 461 -18.94 -1.85 -5.89
CA PHE A 461 -19.06 -2.01 -4.45
C PHE A 461 -18.22 -0.94 -3.74
N THR A 462 -18.82 -0.15 -2.87
CA THR A 462 -18.14 0.88 -2.06
C THR A 462 -18.31 0.59 -0.58
N ILE A 463 -17.21 0.30 0.11
CA ILE A 463 -17.20 0.11 1.56
C ILE A 463 -16.78 1.45 2.18
N GLU A 464 -17.73 2.29 2.62
CA GLU A 464 -17.40 3.55 3.30
C GLU A 464 -16.83 3.30 4.70
N GLY A 465 -17.30 2.24 5.37
CA GLY A 465 -16.85 1.79 6.69
C GLY A 465 -17.53 0.48 7.09
N PHE A 466 -16.83 -0.38 7.83
CA PHE A 466 -17.28 -1.74 8.15
C PHE A 466 -16.81 -2.16 9.56
N ASN A 467 -17.11 -3.39 9.99
CA ASN A 467 -16.67 -3.95 11.26
C ASN A 467 -16.05 -5.34 11.03
N ALA A 468 -14.74 -5.46 11.23
CA ALA A 468 -13.98 -6.71 11.02
C ALA A 468 -14.18 -7.80 12.10
N GLY A 469 -15.24 -7.69 12.91
CA GLY A 469 -15.79 -8.82 13.67
C GLY A 469 -16.88 -9.58 12.91
N ILE A 470 -17.11 -9.24 11.64
CA ILE A 470 -18.14 -9.79 10.75
C ILE A 470 -17.45 -10.21 9.44
N ASP A 471 -17.74 -11.41 8.95
CA ASP A 471 -17.14 -11.92 7.71
C ASP A 471 -17.75 -11.18 6.49
N LEU A 472 -16.92 -10.64 5.60
CA LEU A 472 -17.35 -9.94 4.38
C LEU A 472 -16.90 -10.68 3.12
N THR A 473 -17.86 -11.16 2.34
CA THR A 473 -17.64 -11.74 1.00
C THR A 473 -18.30 -10.86 -0.05
N ILE A 474 -17.56 -10.48 -1.09
CA ILE A 474 -18.10 -9.81 -2.27
C ILE A 474 -17.84 -10.69 -3.49
N ASN A 475 -18.88 -10.92 -4.28
CA ASN A 475 -18.81 -11.54 -5.59
C ASN A 475 -19.32 -10.53 -6.63
N GLY A 476 -18.52 -10.25 -7.67
CA GLY A 476 -18.95 -9.49 -8.84
C GLY A 476 -19.89 -10.35 -9.69
N GLY A 477 -19.37 -10.88 -10.80
CA GLY A 477 -19.84 -12.14 -11.39
C GLY A 477 -19.72 -12.21 -12.91
N PHE A 478 -20.26 -11.22 -13.62
CA PHE A 478 -20.29 -11.15 -15.09
C PHE A 478 -20.38 -9.69 -15.55
N GLY A 479 -19.24 -9.01 -15.61
CA GLY A 479 -19.10 -7.60 -15.96
C GLY A 479 -17.69 -7.14 -15.62
N ASN A 480 -17.37 -5.87 -15.80
CA ASN A 480 -16.11 -5.30 -15.30
C ASN A 480 -16.34 -4.71 -13.90
N ASP A 481 -16.11 -5.51 -12.86
CA ASP A 481 -16.58 -5.23 -11.50
C ASP A 481 -15.53 -4.46 -10.67
N VAL A 482 -15.98 -3.50 -9.86
CA VAL A 482 -15.10 -2.54 -9.16
C VAL A 482 -15.37 -2.49 -7.66
N VAL A 483 -14.35 -2.80 -6.85
CA VAL A 483 -14.42 -2.72 -5.38
C VAL A 483 -13.59 -1.55 -4.85
N ASN A 484 -14.24 -0.63 -4.14
CA ASN A 484 -13.63 0.52 -3.49
C ASN A 484 -13.58 0.29 -1.97
N VAL A 485 -12.41 -0.06 -1.46
CA VAL A 485 -12.17 -0.38 -0.05
C VAL A 485 -11.84 0.89 0.73
N LEU A 486 -12.76 1.30 1.61
CA LEU A 486 -12.56 2.36 2.61
C LEU A 486 -12.05 3.71 2.07
N PRO A 487 -12.56 4.26 0.95
CA PRO A 487 -12.04 5.52 0.37
C PRO A 487 -12.14 6.74 1.31
N GLY A 488 -13.03 6.69 2.29
CA GLY A 488 -13.17 7.69 3.36
C GLY A 488 -12.43 7.38 4.67
N VAL A 489 -12.46 6.12 5.14
CA VAL A 489 -11.89 5.71 6.44
C VAL A 489 -10.40 5.33 6.36
N ARG A 490 -9.96 4.76 5.24
CA ARG A 490 -8.55 4.54 4.87
C ARG A 490 -7.72 3.75 5.89
N ASN A 491 -8.31 2.77 6.55
CA ASN A 491 -7.60 1.83 7.43
C ASN A 491 -8.17 0.41 7.21
N ILE A 492 -7.43 -0.46 6.52
CA ILE A 492 -7.92 -1.79 6.10
C ILE A 492 -8.25 -2.74 7.27
N GLU A 493 -7.89 -2.39 8.50
CA GLU A 493 -8.31 -3.10 9.71
C GLU A 493 -9.84 -3.19 9.87
N TYR A 494 -10.60 -2.23 9.34
CA TYR A 494 -12.06 -2.26 9.39
C TYR A 494 -12.68 -3.32 8.47
N VAL A 495 -11.89 -3.92 7.56
CA VAL A 495 -12.29 -4.97 6.62
C VAL A 495 -11.37 -6.21 6.68
N ASN A 496 -10.67 -6.43 7.80
CA ASN A 496 -9.77 -7.59 7.93
C ASN A 496 -10.53 -8.91 7.68
N GLY A 497 -9.99 -9.78 6.82
CA GLY A 497 -10.62 -11.04 6.44
C GLY A 497 -11.61 -10.93 5.27
N MET A 498 -11.82 -9.72 4.73
CA MET A 498 -12.64 -9.52 3.53
C MET A 498 -12.10 -10.31 2.34
N THR A 499 -13.03 -10.87 1.54
CA THR A 499 -12.74 -11.46 0.23
C THR A 499 -13.53 -10.78 -0.89
N PHE A 500 -12.89 -10.58 -2.04
CA PHE A 500 -13.53 -10.18 -3.30
C PHE A 500 -13.24 -11.19 -4.42
N ASN A 501 -14.28 -11.73 -5.03
CA ASN A 501 -14.17 -12.54 -6.25
C ASN A 501 -14.79 -11.74 -7.40
N GLY A 502 -14.00 -11.28 -8.38
CA GLY A 502 -14.52 -10.56 -9.55
C GLY A 502 -15.33 -11.52 -10.44
N GLY A 503 -14.65 -12.23 -11.32
CA GLY A 503 -15.09 -13.53 -11.83
C GLY A 503 -15.00 -13.69 -13.34
N PHE A 504 -15.73 -12.87 -14.09
CA PHE A 504 -15.76 -12.91 -15.56
C PHE A 504 -15.79 -11.50 -16.15
N GLY A 505 -14.65 -10.83 -16.11
CA GLY A 505 -14.51 -9.45 -16.54
C GLY A 505 -13.10 -9.01 -16.88
N ASP A 506 -12.88 -7.74 -16.59
CA ASP A 506 -11.60 -7.06 -16.44
C ASP A 506 -11.75 -6.28 -15.13
N ASP A 507 -11.60 -7.01 -14.02
CA ASP A 507 -12.11 -6.65 -12.70
C ASP A 507 -11.08 -5.80 -11.91
N SER A 508 -11.53 -5.00 -10.95
CA SER A 508 -10.72 -3.97 -10.29
C SER A 508 -10.91 -3.89 -8.77
N ILE A 509 -9.81 -3.78 -8.01
CA ILE A 509 -9.87 -3.46 -6.57
C ILE A 509 -8.97 -2.26 -6.20
N ASN A 510 -9.60 -1.28 -5.53
CA ASN A 510 -8.98 -0.06 -5.03
C ASN A 510 -8.86 -0.15 -3.50
N ILE A 511 -7.65 -0.36 -2.99
CA ILE A 511 -7.33 -0.57 -1.57
C ILE A 511 -6.66 0.68 -1.00
N ASN A 512 -7.22 1.25 0.07
CA ASN A 512 -6.72 2.48 0.68
C ASN A 512 -6.46 2.31 2.18
N ASP A 513 -5.21 2.48 2.58
CA ASP A 513 -4.73 2.36 3.96
C ASP A 513 -3.99 3.64 4.46
N ALA A 514 -4.23 4.78 3.80
CA ALA A 514 -3.58 6.08 4.09
C ALA A 514 -3.97 6.72 5.43
N SER A 515 -4.48 5.94 6.37
CA SER A 515 -4.73 6.26 7.77
C SER A 515 -4.41 5.06 8.68
N ASN A 516 -3.44 4.22 8.27
CA ASN A 516 -2.76 3.25 9.14
C ASN A 516 -2.33 3.93 10.46
N PRO A 517 -2.79 3.45 11.64
CA PRO A 517 -2.63 4.15 12.90
C PRO A 517 -1.24 3.98 13.55
N TYR A 518 -0.33 3.18 12.99
CA TYR A 518 0.89 2.77 13.69
C TYR A 518 2.15 3.56 13.29
N ASN A 519 2.91 3.96 14.30
CA ASN A 519 4.19 4.64 14.14
C ASN A 519 5.42 3.76 14.36
N ASN A 520 5.25 2.44 14.48
CA ASN A 520 6.33 1.49 14.68
C ASN A 520 6.62 0.74 13.37
N ALA A 521 7.78 1.00 12.78
CA ALA A 521 8.22 0.41 11.52
C ALA A 521 8.39 -1.12 11.57
N VAL A 522 8.67 -1.70 12.75
CA VAL A 522 9.25 -3.06 12.87
C VAL A 522 8.37 -4.18 12.29
N TYR A 523 7.03 -4.02 12.24
CA TYR A 523 6.13 -4.91 11.48
C TYR A 523 4.84 -4.24 11.00
N SER A 524 4.35 -3.18 11.68
CA SER A 524 3.00 -2.60 11.42
C SER A 524 2.90 -1.79 10.13
N ARG A 525 4.04 -1.62 9.44
CA ARG A 525 4.21 -0.89 8.18
C ARG A 525 4.87 -1.75 7.09
N ILE A 526 5.00 -3.06 7.33
CA ILE A 526 5.45 -4.01 6.32
C ILE A 526 4.21 -4.49 5.57
N TYR A 527 4.10 -4.14 4.30
CA TYR A 527 3.02 -4.55 3.41
C TYR A 527 3.51 -5.63 2.46
N THR A 528 2.66 -6.60 2.19
CA THR A 528 2.82 -7.54 1.08
C THR A 528 1.74 -7.24 0.05
N VAL A 529 2.14 -6.95 -1.19
CA VAL A 529 1.25 -6.73 -2.33
C VAL A 529 1.44 -7.88 -3.30
N GLY A 530 0.37 -8.64 -3.56
CA GLY A 530 0.40 -9.81 -4.43
C GLY A 530 -0.88 -9.93 -5.26
N SER A 531 -0.84 -10.75 -6.31
CA SER A 531 -1.92 -10.97 -7.30
C SER A 531 -3.23 -11.60 -6.77
N GLY A 532 -3.39 -11.72 -5.45
CA GLY A 532 -4.58 -12.27 -4.79
C GLY A 532 -4.78 -11.81 -3.34
N ALA A 533 -3.94 -10.89 -2.83
CA ALA A 533 -4.11 -10.28 -1.52
C ALA A 533 -3.24 -9.02 -1.38
N VAL A 534 -3.73 -8.07 -0.59
CA VAL A 534 -2.85 -7.10 0.10
C VAL A 534 -2.93 -7.37 1.60
N SER A 535 -1.78 -7.41 2.27
CA SER A 535 -1.72 -7.59 3.71
C SER A 535 -0.65 -6.75 4.39
N ARG A 536 -0.84 -6.52 5.70
CA ARG A 536 0.17 -5.99 6.65
C ARG A 536 -0.12 -6.52 8.05
N PHE A 537 0.55 -6.00 9.08
CA PHE A 537 0.28 -6.35 10.48
C PHE A 537 -0.49 -5.26 11.27
N MET A 538 -1.25 -5.71 12.29
CA MET A 538 -1.85 -4.88 13.33
C MET A 538 -1.36 -5.25 14.74
N TRP A 539 -1.36 -4.28 15.65
CA TRP A 539 -1.10 -4.54 17.06
C TRP A 539 -2.21 -5.42 17.64
N ASN A 540 -1.83 -6.44 18.41
CA ASN A 540 -2.78 -7.26 19.14
C ASN A 540 -3.50 -6.44 20.22
N PRO A 541 -4.84 -6.29 20.19
CA PRO A 541 -5.56 -5.50 21.19
C PRO A 541 -5.41 -6.03 22.63
N SER A 542 -5.06 -7.31 22.79
CA SER A 542 -4.80 -7.93 24.10
C SER A 542 -3.37 -7.70 24.61
N PHE A 543 -2.42 -7.38 23.73
CA PHE A 543 -0.99 -7.24 24.03
C PHE A 543 -0.37 -6.02 23.31
N PRO A 544 -0.90 -4.79 23.52
CA PRO A 544 -0.40 -3.60 22.85
C PRO A 544 1.09 -3.36 23.15
N GLY A 545 1.86 -3.01 22.12
CA GLY A 545 3.29 -2.74 22.21
C GLY A 545 4.19 -3.97 22.30
N ASN A 546 3.66 -5.20 22.30
CA ASN A 546 4.46 -6.42 22.28
C ASN A 546 4.61 -6.99 20.85
N PRO A 547 5.81 -6.95 20.25
CA PRO A 547 6.01 -7.40 18.88
C PRO A 547 5.90 -8.92 18.68
N ALA A 548 5.85 -9.72 19.75
CA ALA A 548 5.67 -11.17 19.64
C ALA A 548 4.22 -11.61 19.34
N PHE A 549 3.26 -10.68 19.19
CA PHE A 549 1.83 -10.99 19.11
C PHE A 549 1.06 -10.32 17.96
N PHE A 550 1.73 -9.61 17.04
CA PHE A 550 1.10 -8.99 15.86
C PHE A 550 0.12 -9.94 15.15
N LEU A 551 -1.02 -9.41 14.68
CA LEU A 551 -2.01 -10.15 13.92
C LEU A 551 -1.98 -9.68 12.46
N PRO A 552 -2.14 -10.58 11.47
CA PRO A 552 -2.24 -10.16 10.07
C PRO A 552 -3.54 -9.40 9.82
N VAL A 553 -3.45 -8.41 8.95
CA VAL A 553 -4.57 -7.70 8.33
C VAL A 553 -4.53 -8.04 6.84
N THR A 554 -5.59 -8.64 6.32
CA THR A 554 -5.62 -9.13 4.93
C THR A 554 -6.91 -8.71 4.23
N VAL A 555 -6.76 -8.15 3.03
CA VAL A 555 -7.84 -8.01 2.04
C VAL A 555 -7.51 -8.99 0.90
N GLY A 556 -8.25 -10.09 0.83
CA GLY A 556 -8.03 -11.15 -0.16
C GLY A 556 -8.89 -10.95 -1.40
N TYR A 557 -8.42 -11.41 -2.56
CA TYR A 557 -9.18 -11.37 -3.80
C TYR A 557 -8.81 -12.48 -4.79
N SER A 558 -9.73 -12.81 -5.70
CA SER A 558 -9.49 -13.77 -6.79
C SER A 558 -10.25 -13.39 -8.06
N GLY A 559 -9.65 -13.62 -9.23
CA GLY A 559 -10.18 -13.14 -10.50
C GLY A 559 -10.27 -11.61 -10.52
N VAL A 560 -9.11 -10.94 -10.42
CA VAL A 560 -8.99 -9.48 -10.44
C VAL A 560 -7.79 -9.12 -11.32
N GLU A 561 -8.06 -8.37 -12.38
CA GLU A 561 -7.07 -7.92 -13.35
C GLU A 561 -6.34 -6.66 -12.85
N ASN A 562 -7.06 -5.71 -12.23
CA ASN A 562 -6.53 -4.39 -11.91
C ASN A 562 -6.47 -4.12 -10.40
N LEU A 563 -5.34 -3.62 -9.94
CA LEU A 563 -5.04 -3.43 -8.53
C LEU A 563 -4.47 -2.04 -8.26
N ASP A 564 -5.16 -1.28 -7.41
CA ASP A 564 -4.76 0.05 -6.96
C ASP A 564 -4.53 0.02 -5.45
N VAL A 565 -3.28 0.17 -4.99
CA VAL A 565 -2.92 0.14 -3.57
C VAL A 565 -2.40 1.50 -3.15
N THR A 566 -2.98 2.07 -2.10
CA THR A 566 -2.40 3.17 -1.32
C THR A 566 -2.06 2.67 0.08
N THR A 567 -0.79 2.70 0.47
CA THR A 567 -0.38 2.40 1.86
C THR A 567 -0.56 3.63 2.75
N GLY A 568 0.24 3.79 3.80
CA GLY A 568 0.06 4.75 4.88
C GLY A 568 0.43 6.21 4.54
N GLY A 569 1.26 6.78 5.42
CA GLY A 569 1.68 8.18 5.41
C GLY A 569 2.80 8.43 6.42
N GLN A 570 3.61 7.40 6.64
CA GLN A 570 4.87 7.38 7.37
C GLN A 570 5.72 6.27 6.73
N ASN A 571 7.06 6.33 6.86
CA ASN A 571 8.03 5.38 6.29
C ASN A 571 7.54 3.92 6.29
N ASP A 572 7.00 3.48 5.15
CA ASP A 572 6.41 2.18 4.90
C ASP A 572 7.39 1.28 4.12
N VAL A 573 7.25 -0.03 4.25
CA VAL A 573 8.07 -1.00 3.51
C VAL A 573 7.17 -1.96 2.76
N VAL A 574 7.27 -1.99 1.43
CA VAL A 574 6.28 -2.63 0.55
C VAL A 574 6.94 -3.70 -0.31
N GLY A 575 6.71 -4.97 0.04
CA GLY A 575 7.11 -6.11 -0.78
C GLY A 575 6.08 -6.42 -1.86
N VAL A 576 6.41 -6.14 -3.12
CA VAL A 576 5.59 -6.52 -4.29
C VAL A 576 6.02 -7.91 -4.74
N VAL A 577 5.25 -8.93 -4.36
CA VAL A 577 5.61 -10.36 -4.55
C VAL A 577 5.01 -10.97 -5.82
N SER A 578 3.89 -10.43 -6.31
CA SER A 578 3.38 -10.71 -7.66
C SER A 578 2.42 -9.62 -8.13
N LYS A 579 2.35 -9.41 -9.45
CA LYS A 579 1.47 -8.43 -10.11
C LYS A 579 0.14 -9.06 -10.53
N THR A 580 -0.96 -8.29 -10.62
CA THR A 580 -2.19 -8.74 -11.29
C THR A 580 -2.06 -8.73 -12.82
N SER A 581 -3.01 -9.36 -13.52
CA SER A 581 -2.98 -9.58 -14.98
C SER A 581 -3.13 -8.31 -15.83
N GLY A 582 -3.76 -7.27 -15.29
CA GLY A 582 -3.98 -5.95 -15.89
C GLY A 582 -3.04 -4.89 -15.29
N ALA A 583 -3.57 -3.73 -14.95
CA ALA A 583 -2.79 -2.66 -14.32
C ALA A 583 -2.51 -2.96 -12.83
N THR A 584 -1.33 -2.56 -12.33
CA THR A 584 -1.05 -2.55 -10.90
C THR A 584 -0.34 -1.27 -10.52
N HIS A 585 -0.94 -0.47 -9.65
CA HIS A 585 -0.39 0.79 -9.15
C HIS A 585 -0.13 0.69 -7.64
N VAL A 586 1.12 0.90 -7.21
CA VAL A 586 1.51 0.92 -5.79
C VAL A 586 1.88 2.34 -5.38
N LYS A 587 1.19 2.90 -4.39
CA LYS A 587 1.33 4.28 -3.93
C LYS A 587 1.65 4.30 -2.43
N THR A 588 2.82 4.77 -2.01
CA THR A 588 3.26 4.60 -0.60
C THR A 588 2.93 5.81 0.29
N GLY A 589 3.05 7.03 -0.24
CA GLY A 589 2.26 8.18 0.19
C GLY A 589 3.05 9.31 0.83
N ALA A 590 3.64 9.09 2.01
CA ALA A 590 4.43 10.11 2.69
C ALA A 590 5.36 9.48 3.74
N GLY A 591 6.57 10.02 3.87
CA GLY A 591 7.64 9.37 4.62
C GLY A 591 8.77 9.00 3.66
N ASN A 592 9.78 8.29 4.17
CA ASN A 592 10.83 7.72 3.32
C ASN A 592 10.55 6.23 3.21
N ASP A 593 9.96 5.84 2.09
CA ASP A 593 9.38 4.51 1.87
C ASP A 593 10.34 3.61 1.08
N VAL A 594 10.27 2.29 1.31
CA VAL A 594 11.11 1.30 0.62
C VAL A 594 10.24 0.27 -0.10
N ILE A 595 10.30 0.26 -1.44
CA ILE A 595 9.50 -0.61 -2.30
C ILE A 595 10.39 -1.69 -2.89
N THR A 596 10.16 -2.93 -2.50
CA THR A 596 10.94 -4.10 -2.94
C THR A 596 10.13 -4.93 -3.94
N VAL A 597 10.55 -4.96 -5.20
CA VAL A 597 9.87 -5.68 -6.28
C VAL A 597 10.62 -6.96 -6.63
N GLY A 598 9.91 -8.09 -6.63
CA GLY A 598 10.42 -9.34 -7.18
C GLY A 598 11.42 -10.12 -6.33
N TYR A 599 11.78 -9.69 -5.11
CA TYR A 599 12.75 -10.34 -4.22
C TYR A 599 12.60 -11.88 -4.10
N SER A 600 11.37 -12.41 -4.05
CA SER A 600 11.10 -13.85 -3.94
C SER A 600 11.12 -14.62 -5.26
N GLY A 601 11.04 -13.93 -6.40
CA GLY A 601 10.98 -14.52 -7.74
C GLY A 601 12.21 -14.25 -8.62
N GLY A 602 12.92 -13.15 -8.40
CA GLY A 602 14.07 -12.69 -9.17
C GLY A 602 13.80 -12.60 -10.67
N ASN A 603 12.62 -12.18 -11.11
CA ASN A 603 12.31 -12.04 -12.53
C ASN A 603 11.30 -10.92 -12.80
N LEU A 604 11.75 -9.86 -13.47
CA LEU A 604 10.99 -8.68 -13.88
C LEU A 604 9.79 -9.03 -14.80
N GLU A 605 9.80 -10.19 -15.50
CA GLU A 605 8.65 -10.66 -16.31
C GLU A 605 7.36 -10.84 -15.48
N ALA A 606 7.47 -11.08 -14.16
CA ALA A 606 6.32 -11.20 -13.27
C ALA A 606 5.73 -9.84 -12.84
N PHE A 607 6.35 -8.73 -13.27
CA PHE A 607 6.03 -7.36 -12.86
C PHE A 607 5.86 -6.39 -14.04
N ASP A 608 5.71 -6.92 -15.26
CA ASP A 608 5.58 -6.13 -16.49
C ASP A 608 4.42 -5.11 -16.42
N GLY A 609 4.71 -3.84 -16.61
CA GLY A 609 3.76 -2.73 -16.46
C GLY A 609 3.30 -2.48 -15.02
N LEU A 610 4.15 -2.77 -14.02
CA LEU A 610 3.97 -2.29 -12.64
C LEU A 610 4.30 -0.79 -12.59
N GLU A 611 3.39 0.01 -12.03
CA GLU A 611 3.65 1.41 -11.71
C GLU A 611 3.83 1.60 -10.19
N VAL A 612 4.93 2.23 -9.77
CA VAL A 612 5.20 2.60 -8.37
C VAL A 612 5.23 4.12 -8.21
N ASN A 613 4.70 4.63 -7.08
CA ASN A 613 4.80 6.05 -6.74
C ASN A 613 5.05 6.27 -5.24
N GLY A 614 6.25 6.74 -4.87
CA GLY A 614 6.65 7.03 -3.48
C GLY A 614 5.89 8.21 -2.87
N GLN A 615 5.53 9.16 -3.75
CA GLN A 615 4.84 10.42 -3.48
C GLN A 615 5.65 11.46 -2.70
N SER A 616 5.96 11.24 -1.41
CA SER A 616 6.49 12.34 -0.59
C SER A 616 7.36 11.99 0.62
N GLY A 617 8.63 11.67 0.33
CA GLY A 617 9.73 12.03 1.23
C GLY A 617 11.11 11.84 0.61
N THR A 618 11.65 10.62 0.68
CA THR A 618 12.90 10.23 0.02
C THR A 618 12.83 8.72 -0.15
N ASP A 619 12.29 8.31 -1.28
CA ASP A 619 11.73 6.98 -1.48
C ASP A 619 12.69 6.10 -2.29
N THR A 620 12.79 4.82 -1.96
CA THR A 620 13.74 3.87 -2.54
C THR A 620 13.00 2.71 -3.21
N ILE A 621 13.32 2.42 -4.48
CA ILE A 621 12.84 1.20 -5.16
C ILE A 621 13.99 0.18 -5.34
N ARG A 622 13.75 -1.07 -4.95
CA ARG A 622 14.66 -2.22 -5.11
C ARG A 622 14.07 -3.20 -6.12
N LEU A 623 14.80 -3.50 -7.21
CA LEU A 623 14.36 -4.34 -8.32
C LEU A 623 15.26 -5.58 -8.46
N PHE A 624 14.68 -6.78 -8.35
CA PHE A 624 15.42 -8.05 -8.39
C PHE A 624 15.11 -8.89 -9.64
N ASP A 625 16.11 -9.13 -10.50
CA ASP A 625 15.97 -9.87 -11.77
C ASP A 625 16.94 -11.07 -11.95
N HIS A 626 17.67 -11.42 -10.88
CA HIS A 626 18.75 -12.41 -10.87
C HIS A 626 18.39 -13.84 -11.32
N ASN A 627 17.14 -14.29 -11.13
CA ASN A 627 16.72 -15.66 -11.48
C ASN A 627 16.32 -15.84 -12.96
N LYS A 628 16.59 -14.88 -13.83
CA LYS A 628 16.23 -14.92 -15.25
C LYS A 628 17.07 -15.91 -16.07
N THR A 629 16.84 -17.21 -15.84
CA THR A 629 17.47 -18.28 -16.61
C THR A 629 17.01 -18.29 -18.07
N SER A 630 17.96 -18.52 -18.99
CA SER A 630 17.71 -18.72 -20.41
C SER A 630 17.99 -20.17 -20.82
N GLY A 631 17.31 -20.65 -21.87
CA GLY A 631 17.53 -21.99 -22.43
C GLY A 631 18.70 -22.07 -23.42
N GLU A 632 19.32 -20.94 -23.74
CA GLU A 632 20.34 -20.78 -24.78
C GLU A 632 21.62 -20.21 -24.15
N PRO A 633 22.77 -20.93 -24.17
CA PRO A 633 24.03 -20.51 -23.51
C PRO A 633 24.73 -19.26 -24.07
N GLN A 634 24.01 -18.41 -24.80
CA GLN A 634 24.47 -17.21 -25.50
C GLN A 634 23.38 -16.10 -25.51
N ALA A 635 22.38 -16.17 -24.62
CA ALA A 635 21.44 -15.07 -24.42
C ALA A 635 22.08 -13.98 -23.54
N THR A 636 21.82 -12.73 -23.88
CA THR A 636 22.24 -11.55 -23.10
C THR A 636 21.00 -10.79 -22.66
N ALA A 637 20.90 -10.36 -21.40
CA ALA A 637 19.87 -9.38 -21.05
C ALA A 637 20.38 -7.98 -21.46
N GLN A 638 19.45 -7.09 -21.78
CA GLN A 638 19.75 -5.71 -22.14
C GLN A 638 18.83 -4.81 -21.33
N TYR A 639 19.42 -4.00 -20.45
CA TYR A 639 18.71 -3.09 -19.56
C TYR A 639 18.76 -1.67 -20.10
N ASP A 640 17.62 -1.00 -20.04
CA ASP A 640 17.46 0.44 -20.24
C ASP A 640 16.98 1.05 -18.92
N VAL A 641 17.88 1.82 -18.28
CA VAL A 641 17.66 2.46 -16.97
C VAL A 641 17.50 3.97 -17.18
N ALA A 642 16.44 4.53 -16.60
CA ALA A 642 16.15 5.95 -16.59
C ALA A 642 15.60 6.39 -15.22
N ALA A 643 15.59 7.70 -14.97
CA ALA A 643 15.15 8.34 -13.72
C ALA A 643 13.70 8.01 -13.26
N ASN A 644 12.91 7.33 -14.08
CA ASN A 644 11.52 6.99 -13.82
C ASN A 644 11.11 5.56 -14.28
N SER A 645 12.07 4.73 -14.70
CA SER A 645 11.78 3.40 -15.26
C SER A 645 13.02 2.52 -15.35
N VAL A 646 12.86 1.22 -15.11
CA VAL A 646 13.80 0.20 -15.58
C VAL A 646 13.07 -0.75 -16.51
N SER A 647 13.64 -0.98 -17.69
CA SER A 647 13.12 -1.96 -18.65
C SER A 647 14.20 -2.90 -19.15
N ARG A 648 13.82 -4.14 -19.50
CA ARG A 648 14.74 -5.18 -19.98
C ARG A 648 14.13 -6.09 -21.03
N TYR A 649 14.86 -6.26 -22.13
CA TYR A 649 14.60 -7.26 -23.17
C TYR A 649 15.74 -8.29 -23.24
N MET A 650 15.45 -9.48 -23.78
CA MET A 650 16.44 -10.53 -24.02
C MET A 650 16.90 -10.52 -25.48
N ALA A 651 18.21 -10.46 -25.72
CA ALA A 651 18.79 -10.66 -27.03
C ALA A 651 19.28 -12.11 -27.22
N SER A 652 19.25 -12.61 -28.47
CA SER A 652 19.74 -13.94 -28.81
C SER A 652 20.57 -13.93 -30.10
N VAL A 653 21.76 -14.55 -30.04
CA VAL A 653 22.73 -14.52 -31.14
C VAL A 653 22.18 -15.29 -32.36
N GLY A 654 21.78 -14.53 -33.39
CA GLY A 654 21.25 -15.06 -34.66
C GLY A 654 19.72 -15.02 -34.80
N GLY A 655 18.99 -14.49 -33.80
CA GLY A 655 17.55 -14.24 -33.92
C GLY A 655 17.27 -13.08 -34.89
N VAL A 656 16.71 -13.38 -36.07
CA VAL A 656 16.25 -12.34 -37.02
C VAL A 656 14.85 -11.88 -36.64
N SER A 657 14.73 -11.12 -35.54
CA SER A 657 13.48 -10.42 -35.20
C SER A 657 13.22 -9.31 -36.22
N ASN A 658 12.03 -9.31 -36.83
CA ASN A 658 11.59 -8.21 -37.69
C ASN A 658 10.84 -7.18 -36.82
N GLY A 659 11.58 -6.61 -35.87
CA GLY A 659 11.11 -5.73 -34.81
C GLY A 659 12.07 -5.81 -33.61
N GLU A 660 12.14 -4.74 -32.82
CA GLU A 660 12.62 -4.84 -31.44
C GLU A 660 11.69 -5.80 -30.68
N PRO A 661 12.18 -6.58 -29.69
CA PRO A 661 11.32 -7.24 -28.73
C PRO A 661 10.55 -6.17 -27.93
N ASP A 662 9.27 -6.40 -27.64
CA ASP A 662 8.56 -5.58 -26.66
C ASP A 662 9.29 -5.74 -25.29
N PRO A 663 9.83 -4.66 -24.70
CA PRO A 663 10.62 -4.75 -23.47
C PRO A 663 9.71 -4.89 -22.26
N VAL A 664 10.17 -5.65 -21.26
CA VAL A 664 9.49 -5.77 -19.97
C VAL A 664 9.86 -4.58 -19.11
N ALA A 665 8.89 -3.88 -18.52
CA ALA A 665 9.14 -2.63 -17.78
C ALA A 665 8.53 -2.59 -16.37
N VAL A 666 9.23 -1.91 -15.46
CA VAL A 666 8.68 -1.38 -14.21
C VAL A 666 8.89 0.13 -14.21
N ASP A 667 7.79 0.88 -14.15
CA ASP A 667 7.77 2.34 -14.13
C ASP A 667 7.63 2.86 -12.70
N PHE A 668 8.33 3.95 -12.38
CA PHE A 668 8.29 4.57 -11.06
C PHE A 668 8.34 6.10 -11.14
N ALA A 669 7.59 6.77 -10.27
CA ALA A 669 7.54 8.23 -10.21
C ALA A 669 7.62 8.71 -8.75
N GLN A 670 8.29 9.83 -8.49
CA GLN A 670 8.49 10.33 -7.12
C GLN A 670 9.17 9.24 -6.26
N VAL A 671 10.34 8.82 -6.73
CA VAL A 671 11.26 7.87 -6.09
C VAL A 671 12.65 8.46 -6.29
N GLU A 672 13.39 8.62 -5.20
CA GLU A 672 14.68 9.29 -5.18
C GLU A 672 15.85 8.33 -5.32
N ASN A 673 15.74 7.08 -4.84
CA ASN A 673 16.82 6.09 -4.94
C ASN A 673 16.39 4.83 -5.71
N LEU A 674 17.32 4.25 -6.48
CA LEU A 674 17.12 3.02 -7.24
C LEU A 674 18.22 2.00 -6.87
N GLU A 675 17.81 0.77 -6.58
CA GLU A 675 18.68 -0.39 -6.41
C GLU A 675 18.24 -1.46 -7.42
N LEU A 676 19.14 -1.91 -8.29
CA LEU A 676 18.84 -2.90 -9.34
C LEU A 676 19.83 -4.06 -9.27
N THR A 677 19.32 -5.29 -9.15
CA THR A 677 20.09 -6.52 -9.40
C THR A 677 19.71 -7.09 -10.76
N THR A 678 20.65 -7.14 -11.69
CA THR A 678 20.48 -7.73 -13.03
C THR A 678 20.64 -9.26 -12.99
N THR A 679 20.95 -9.94 -14.11
CA THR A 679 20.89 -11.41 -14.20
C THR A 679 22.26 -12.09 -14.00
N ASP A 680 22.28 -13.41 -13.76
CA ASP A 680 23.50 -14.23 -13.91
C ASP A 680 23.78 -14.58 -15.40
N LEU A 681 23.73 -13.58 -16.30
CA LEU A 681 24.06 -13.68 -17.73
C LEU A 681 25.01 -12.53 -18.11
N ILE A 682 25.42 -12.48 -19.39
CA ILE A 682 26.21 -11.36 -19.91
C ILE A 682 25.25 -10.20 -20.20
N ASP A 683 25.31 -9.15 -19.39
CA ASP A 683 24.30 -8.10 -19.37
C ASP A 683 24.82 -6.74 -19.86
N GLY A 684 24.04 -6.11 -20.74
CA GLY A 684 24.32 -4.79 -21.30
C GLY A 684 23.42 -3.74 -20.68
N ILE A 685 23.98 -2.88 -19.83
CA ILE A 685 23.23 -1.95 -18.98
C ILE A 685 23.41 -0.53 -19.52
N ARG A 686 22.35 0.05 -20.08
CA ARG A 686 22.35 1.42 -20.62
C ARG A 686 21.64 2.36 -19.65
N VAL A 687 22.42 3.15 -18.91
CA VAL A 687 21.90 4.13 -17.95
C VAL A 687 21.79 5.49 -18.64
N HIS A 688 20.58 5.89 -19.02
CA HIS A 688 20.31 7.19 -19.65
C HIS A 688 20.21 8.31 -18.62
N SER A 689 19.58 8.00 -17.49
CA SER A 689 19.51 8.89 -16.34
C SER A 689 19.28 8.15 -15.02
N THR A 690 19.69 8.76 -13.92
CA THR A 690 19.45 8.32 -12.55
C THR A 690 18.30 9.13 -11.91
N PRO A 691 17.56 8.54 -10.94
CA PRO A 691 16.81 9.31 -9.94
C PRO A 691 17.68 10.35 -9.21
N SER A 692 17.05 11.29 -8.50
CA SER A 692 17.74 12.44 -7.88
C SER A 692 18.52 12.14 -6.58
N GLY A 693 18.56 10.89 -6.16
CA GLY A 693 19.35 10.35 -5.05
C GLY A 693 20.31 9.27 -5.55
N GLN A 694 20.55 8.24 -4.74
CA GLN A 694 21.52 7.19 -5.07
C GLN A 694 20.96 6.19 -6.09
N THR A 695 21.76 5.83 -7.09
CA THR A 695 21.48 4.67 -7.96
C THR A 695 22.55 3.62 -7.82
N THR A 696 22.17 2.43 -7.35
CA THR A 696 23.06 1.27 -7.23
C THR A 696 22.63 0.20 -8.23
N ILE A 697 23.59 -0.31 -9.02
CA ILE A 697 23.37 -1.41 -9.96
C ILE A 697 24.37 -2.53 -9.67
N HIS A 698 23.86 -3.75 -9.50
CA HIS A 698 24.59 -5.00 -9.36
C HIS A 698 24.48 -5.81 -10.64
N GLY A 699 25.60 -6.07 -11.32
CA GLY A 699 25.69 -6.86 -12.55
C GLY A 699 25.22 -8.30 -12.35
N GLY A 700 25.76 -8.96 -11.32
CA GLY A 700 25.50 -10.37 -11.03
C GLY A 700 26.73 -11.22 -11.36
N ALA A 701 26.51 -12.37 -11.99
CA ALA A 701 27.59 -13.20 -12.54
C ALA A 701 27.58 -13.15 -14.09
N GLY A 702 28.52 -12.42 -14.68
CA GLY A 702 28.45 -12.05 -16.10
C GLY A 702 29.79 -11.76 -16.77
N ASN A 703 29.75 -10.85 -17.76
CA ASN A 703 30.90 -10.27 -18.46
C ASN A 703 30.48 -8.87 -18.93
N ASP A 704 30.10 -8.06 -17.95
CA ASP A 704 29.01 -7.11 -18.11
C ASP A 704 29.49 -5.76 -18.60
N VAL A 705 28.56 -5.00 -19.18
CA VAL A 705 28.87 -3.75 -19.84
C VAL A 705 27.88 -2.69 -19.43
N LEU A 706 28.27 -1.86 -18.46
CA LEU A 706 27.54 -0.64 -18.16
C LEU A 706 28.00 0.50 -19.08
N ASN A 707 27.02 1.23 -19.63
CA ASN A 707 27.24 2.35 -20.52
C ASN A 707 26.42 3.54 -20.00
N ALA A 708 27.11 4.47 -19.35
CA ALA A 708 26.54 5.60 -18.64
C ALA A 708 26.40 6.82 -19.57
N SER A 709 25.21 7.45 -19.54
CA SER A 709 24.81 8.56 -20.41
C SER A 709 25.03 8.30 -21.93
N PRO A 710 24.62 7.14 -22.49
CA PRO A 710 25.00 6.74 -23.85
C PRO A 710 24.39 7.61 -24.94
N ASN A 711 23.22 8.20 -24.67
CA ASN A 711 22.47 9.07 -25.59
C ASN A 711 22.84 10.55 -25.39
N GLU A 712 22.62 11.07 -24.19
CA GLU A 712 22.81 12.51 -23.88
C GLU A 712 24.27 12.89 -23.67
N LYS A 713 25.15 11.94 -23.32
CA LYS A 713 26.61 12.12 -23.18
C LYS A 713 27.00 13.23 -22.21
N ASN A 714 26.29 13.32 -21.10
CA ASN A 714 26.61 14.20 -19.98
C ASN A 714 26.39 13.43 -18.67
N LEU A 715 27.41 13.36 -17.82
CA LEU A 715 27.41 12.62 -16.57
C LEU A 715 26.47 13.22 -15.51
N GLU A 716 26.05 14.48 -15.64
CA GLU A 716 24.99 15.06 -14.77
C GLU A 716 23.66 14.30 -14.84
N ASN A 717 23.38 13.60 -15.95
CA ASN A 717 22.18 12.78 -16.03
C ASN A 717 22.28 11.51 -15.17
N VAL A 718 23.49 11.07 -14.83
CA VAL A 718 23.81 9.80 -14.16
C VAL A 718 24.63 10.00 -12.89
N ASP A 719 24.43 11.15 -12.23
CA ASP A 719 25.07 11.47 -10.95
C ASP A 719 24.60 10.52 -9.84
N ASN A 720 25.48 10.28 -8.87
CA ASN A 720 25.31 9.32 -7.76
C ASN A 720 25.01 7.87 -8.22
N LEU A 721 25.50 7.50 -9.41
CA LEU A 721 25.51 6.13 -9.90
C LEU A 721 26.68 5.34 -9.28
N THR A 722 26.40 4.16 -8.73
CA THR A 722 27.39 3.16 -8.31
C THR A 722 27.15 1.85 -9.06
N PHE A 723 28.18 1.33 -9.73
CA PHE A 723 28.12 0.04 -10.42
C PHE A 723 28.99 -1.02 -9.74
N TYR A 724 28.38 -2.14 -9.36
CA TYR A 724 29.06 -3.35 -8.97
C TYR A 724 29.02 -4.32 -10.16
N GLY A 725 30.16 -4.64 -10.77
CA GLY A 725 30.21 -5.72 -11.78
C GLY A 725 30.10 -7.11 -11.14
N ASP A 726 30.42 -7.19 -9.86
CA ASP A 726 30.30 -8.35 -8.97
C ASP A 726 31.16 -9.58 -9.36
N ALA A 727 30.85 -10.31 -10.44
CA ALA A 727 31.47 -11.63 -10.67
C ALA A 727 31.71 -12.04 -12.15
N GLY A 728 32.55 -11.31 -12.86
CA GLY A 728 32.96 -11.68 -14.22
C GLY A 728 34.29 -11.11 -14.72
N VAL A 729 34.19 -10.39 -15.84
CA VAL A 729 35.20 -9.45 -16.36
C VAL A 729 34.38 -8.32 -16.96
N ASP A 730 34.26 -7.26 -16.18
CA ASP A 730 33.12 -6.34 -16.20
C ASP A 730 33.60 -4.92 -16.47
N ARG A 731 32.81 -4.14 -17.20
CA ARG A 731 33.33 -2.98 -17.94
C ARG A 731 32.39 -1.79 -17.92
N ILE A 732 32.94 -0.58 -17.79
CA ILE A 732 32.16 0.66 -17.71
C ILE A 732 32.60 1.70 -18.74
N PHE A 733 31.61 2.23 -19.49
CA PHE A 733 31.78 3.35 -20.42
C PHE A 733 31.13 4.60 -19.85
N LEU A 734 31.92 5.65 -19.64
CA LEU A 734 31.50 6.96 -19.11
C LEU A 734 31.56 7.98 -20.26
N ASN A 735 30.40 8.50 -20.67
CA ASN A 735 30.29 9.41 -21.81
C ASN A 735 29.92 10.83 -21.35
N ASP A 736 30.84 11.78 -21.50
CA ASP A 736 30.67 13.18 -21.08
C ASP A 736 30.88 14.22 -22.20
N GLN A 737 30.83 13.78 -23.47
CA GLN A 737 31.17 14.61 -24.63
C GLN A 737 30.26 15.84 -24.84
N ASN A 738 29.11 15.90 -24.16
CA ASN A 738 28.16 17.02 -24.15
C ASN A 738 28.13 17.75 -22.80
N ASN A 739 29.24 17.78 -22.04
CA ASN A 739 29.41 18.62 -20.85
C ASN A 739 28.91 20.07 -21.15
N PRO A 740 27.89 20.58 -20.43
CA PRO A 740 27.17 21.81 -20.79
C PRO A 740 27.83 23.09 -20.28
N TYR A 741 28.91 22.96 -19.50
CA TYR A 741 29.65 24.09 -18.95
C TYR A 741 30.75 24.56 -19.90
N SER A 742 31.17 25.82 -19.74
CA SER A 742 32.23 26.44 -20.54
C SER A 742 33.15 27.30 -19.67
N TYR A 743 33.38 26.86 -18.43
CA TYR A 743 34.20 27.58 -17.44
C TYR A 743 35.48 26.78 -17.14
N PRO A 744 36.62 27.13 -17.78
CA PRO A 744 37.80 26.26 -17.81
C PRO A 744 38.37 25.88 -16.42
N ALA A 745 38.25 26.77 -15.45
CA ALA A 745 38.90 26.60 -14.14
C ALA A 745 38.10 25.79 -13.11
N ALA A 746 36.93 25.23 -13.46
CA ALA A 746 36.09 24.48 -12.51
C ALA A 746 35.01 23.57 -13.15
N SER A 747 35.05 23.30 -14.45
CA SER A 747 34.00 22.47 -15.12
C SER A 747 34.53 21.48 -16.16
N HIS A 748 35.85 21.38 -16.24
CA HIS A 748 36.64 20.61 -17.19
C HIS A 748 37.74 19.86 -16.42
N ILE A 749 37.40 19.40 -15.21
CA ILE A 749 38.33 18.75 -14.28
C ILE A 749 37.68 17.45 -13.82
N TYR A 750 38.37 16.34 -14.12
CA TYR A 750 37.96 14.98 -13.80
C TYR A 750 39.03 14.35 -12.92
N ASP A 751 38.64 13.78 -11.79
CA ASP A 751 39.51 12.99 -10.91
C ASP A 751 39.12 11.51 -11.08
N VAL A 752 40.09 10.68 -11.49
CA VAL A 752 39.88 9.28 -11.88
C VAL A 752 40.58 8.35 -10.89
N THR A 753 39.87 7.32 -10.43
CA THR A 753 40.37 6.33 -9.48
C THR A 753 39.98 4.90 -9.87
N SER A 754 40.57 3.92 -9.21
CA SER A 754 40.17 2.51 -9.26
C SER A 754 38.76 2.21 -8.73
N ALA A 755 38.07 3.20 -8.13
CA ALA A 755 36.74 3.06 -7.53
C ALA A 755 35.68 4.04 -8.08
N GLY A 756 36.01 4.87 -9.07
CA GLY A 756 35.09 5.85 -9.63
C GLY A 756 35.76 7.00 -10.39
N VAL A 757 34.93 7.78 -11.07
CA VAL A 757 35.29 9.06 -11.68
C VAL A 757 34.43 10.18 -11.09
N GLU A 758 35.08 11.27 -10.68
CA GLU A 758 34.42 12.50 -10.24
C GLU A 758 34.66 13.63 -11.24
N ARG A 759 33.61 14.37 -11.61
CA ARG A 759 33.71 15.60 -12.42
C ARG A 759 33.34 16.82 -11.58
N THR A 760 34.23 17.80 -11.48
CA THR A 760 33.85 19.11 -10.89
C THR A 760 32.98 19.88 -11.88
N ALA A 761 31.88 20.48 -11.41
CA ALA A 761 31.02 21.37 -12.18
C ALA A 761 30.73 22.67 -11.42
N ALA A 762 30.43 23.76 -12.15
CA ALA A 762 30.26 25.10 -11.58
C ALA A 762 28.90 25.71 -11.96
N VAL A 763 27.93 25.66 -11.05
CA VAL A 763 26.58 26.19 -11.29
C VAL A 763 26.57 27.72 -11.51
N PRO A 764 26.10 28.22 -12.68
CA PRO A 764 26.16 29.63 -13.04
C PRO A 764 25.00 30.42 -12.44
N ASN A 765 25.00 30.62 -11.11
CA ASN A 765 24.08 31.52 -10.43
C ASN A 765 24.79 32.80 -9.95
N LEU A 766 24.07 33.92 -9.85
CA LEU A 766 24.69 35.23 -9.92
C LEU A 766 25.61 35.55 -8.73
N ILE A 767 26.85 35.93 -9.06
CA ILE A 767 27.93 36.52 -8.23
C ILE A 767 28.88 35.51 -7.55
N TRP A 768 28.49 34.26 -7.31
CA TRP A 768 29.41 33.22 -6.81
C TRP A 768 29.12 31.87 -7.46
N ALA A 769 30.13 31.28 -8.11
CA ALA A 769 30.10 29.87 -8.48
C ALA A 769 30.38 29.04 -7.22
N LEU A 770 29.51 28.08 -6.92
CA LEU A 770 29.80 26.99 -5.99
C LEU A 770 30.22 25.78 -6.82
N PRO A 771 31.33 25.10 -6.49
CA PRO A 771 31.63 23.81 -7.07
C PRO A 771 30.61 22.79 -6.56
N MET A 772 30.14 21.94 -7.45
CA MET A 772 29.49 20.68 -7.14
C MET A 772 30.29 19.56 -7.81
N THR A 773 30.31 18.38 -7.20
CA THR A 773 30.90 17.19 -7.79
C THR A 773 29.79 16.33 -8.37
N ILE A 774 30.04 15.76 -9.55
CA ILE A 774 29.24 14.69 -10.13
C ILE A 774 30.07 13.41 -9.99
N ASN A 775 29.50 12.35 -9.42
CA ASN A 775 30.20 11.12 -9.11
C ASN A 775 29.57 9.93 -9.85
N VAL A 776 30.41 9.13 -10.51
CA VAL A 776 30.08 7.76 -10.95
C VAL A 776 31.08 6.80 -10.35
N GLY A 777 30.65 6.07 -9.31
CA GLY A 777 31.43 5.05 -8.62
C GLY A 777 31.35 3.67 -9.27
N TYR A 778 32.37 2.85 -9.06
CA TYR A 778 32.37 1.46 -9.49
C TYR A 778 33.23 0.54 -8.59
N SER A 779 32.91 -0.75 -8.57
CA SER A 779 33.62 -1.78 -7.83
C SER A 779 33.48 -3.13 -8.54
N GLY A 780 34.56 -3.92 -8.62
CA GLY A 780 34.57 -5.14 -9.45
C GLY A 780 34.38 -4.80 -10.92
N VAL A 781 35.31 -4.02 -11.48
CA VAL A 781 35.35 -3.61 -12.88
C VAL A 781 36.80 -3.71 -13.34
N GLU A 782 37.02 -4.34 -14.48
CA GLU A 782 38.35 -4.63 -15.03
C GLU A 782 38.77 -3.60 -16.08
N ASP A 783 37.86 -3.21 -16.99
CA ASP A 783 38.10 -2.15 -17.99
C ASP A 783 37.17 -0.94 -17.76
N MET A 784 37.76 0.25 -17.61
CA MET A 784 37.01 1.52 -17.63
C MET A 784 37.36 2.34 -18.89
N THR A 785 36.38 3.04 -19.46
CA THR A 785 36.62 4.04 -20.50
C THR A 785 35.91 5.35 -20.19
N LEU A 786 36.66 6.44 -20.00
CA LEU A 786 36.16 7.81 -19.88
C LEU A 786 36.30 8.55 -21.20
N LYS A 787 35.28 9.33 -21.57
CA LYS A 787 35.27 10.14 -22.81
C LYS A 787 34.79 11.55 -22.51
N THR A 788 35.68 12.53 -22.56
CA THR A 788 35.39 13.93 -22.20
C THR A 788 35.00 14.75 -23.44
N GLY A 789 35.10 16.08 -23.38
CA GLY A 789 34.34 17.02 -24.20
C GLY A 789 34.89 17.35 -25.60
N ALA A 790 34.74 18.63 -25.94
CA ALA A 790 35.32 19.28 -27.11
C ALA A 790 35.98 20.62 -26.69
N HIS A 791 36.53 20.63 -25.47
CA HIS A 791 37.07 21.75 -24.72
C HIS A 791 38.28 21.25 -23.91
N GLY A 792 39.27 22.12 -23.67
CA GLY A 792 40.48 21.82 -22.90
C GLY A 792 40.17 21.20 -21.54
N ASP A 793 40.23 19.87 -21.46
CA ASP A 793 39.84 19.06 -20.31
C ASP A 793 41.08 18.58 -19.53
N ILE A 794 40.98 18.54 -18.19
CA ILE A 794 42.04 18.13 -17.28
C ILE A 794 41.61 16.84 -16.58
N VAL A 795 42.35 15.74 -16.82
CA VAL A 795 42.05 14.42 -16.25
C VAL A 795 43.17 13.99 -15.32
N ASN A 796 42.90 14.04 -14.02
CA ASN A 796 43.81 13.62 -12.97
C ASN A 796 43.60 12.12 -12.69
N VAL A 797 44.40 11.26 -13.30
CA VAL A 797 44.35 9.81 -13.02
C VAL A 797 45.16 9.51 -11.77
N GLN A 798 44.49 9.24 -10.67
CA GLN A 798 45.10 8.88 -9.39
C GLN A 798 45.33 7.36 -9.29
N SER A 799 44.42 6.57 -9.84
CA SER A 799 44.57 5.13 -10.06
C SER A 799 43.60 4.61 -11.12
N VAL A 800 43.83 3.39 -11.62
CA VAL A 800 43.00 2.70 -12.63
C VAL A 800 42.39 1.39 -12.11
N PRO A 801 41.36 0.82 -12.77
CA PRO A 801 40.79 -0.48 -12.39
C PRO A 801 41.75 -1.66 -12.67
N TYR A 802 41.35 -2.89 -12.33
CA TYR A 802 42.26 -4.04 -12.21
C TYR A 802 42.85 -4.60 -13.52
N SER A 803 42.47 -4.09 -14.70
CA SER A 803 43.06 -4.50 -15.98
C SER A 803 43.41 -3.35 -16.91
N ASN A 804 42.49 -2.42 -17.20
CA ASN A 804 42.77 -1.28 -18.07
C ASN A 804 41.94 -0.03 -17.71
N ALA A 805 42.47 1.15 -18.03
CA ALA A 805 41.68 2.36 -18.19
C ALA A 805 41.97 3.03 -19.54
N THR A 806 40.94 3.49 -20.25
CA THR A 806 41.08 4.29 -21.47
C THR A 806 40.49 5.68 -21.27
N ILE A 807 41.31 6.72 -21.41
CA ILE A 807 40.88 8.12 -21.37
C ILE A 807 40.87 8.65 -22.81
N GLN A 808 39.73 9.12 -23.30
CA GLN A 808 39.61 9.78 -24.61
C GLN A 808 39.20 11.23 -24.41
N THR A 809 40.09 12.20 -24.64
CA THR A 809 39.85 13.58 -24.18
C THR A 809 39.02 14.40 -25.17
N GLY A 810 39.27 14.29 -26.49
CA GLY A 810 38.35 14.72 -27.55
C GLY A 810 38.93 15.72 -28.55
N ASP A 811 38.14 16.74 -28.92
CA ASP A 811 38.65 17.91 -29.66
C ASP A 811 39.13 18.94 -28.61
N GLY A 812 40.44 19.19 -28.49
CA GLY A 812 40.98 19.60 -27.19
C GLY A 812 42.13 20.59 -27.14
N ASN A 813 42.61 20.77 -25.91
CA ASN A 813 43.92 21.31 -25.54
C ASN A 813 44.19 20.76 -24.13
N ASP A 814 44.29 19.44 -24.07
CA ASP A 814 43.92 18.64 -22.91
C ASP A 814 45.13 18.25 -22.07
N VAL A 815 44.91 17.93 -20.80
CA VAL A 815 45.98 17.61 -19.84
C VAL A 815 45.61 16.39 -19.01
N VAL A 816 46.23 15.25 -19.30
CA VAL A 816 46.13 14.04 -18.48
C VAL A 816 47.31 13.96 -17.53
N ASN A 817 47.04 13.88 -16.24
CA ASN A 817 48.04 13.73 -15.18
C ASN A 817 47.98 12.31 -14.63
N ALA A 818 48.85 11.42 -15.11
CA ALA A 818 48.94 10.03 -14.71
C ALA A 818 49.67 9.87 -13.36
N SER A 819 49.08 9.08 -12.47
CA SER A 819 49.42 8.98 -11.04
C SER A 819 49.46 10.34 -10.31
N SER A 820 48.51 11.23 -10.61
CA SER A 820 48.43 12.61 -10.09
C SER A 820 48.47 12.77 -8.56
N ALA A 821 48.05 11.76 -7.79
CA ALA A 821 48.03 11.80 -6.32
C ALA A 821 49.14 10.98 -5.64
N ALA A 822 49.54 9.85 -6.22
CA ALA A 822 50.55 8.97 -5.64
C ALA A 822 51.98 9.27 -6.11
N ALA A 823 52.13 9.91 -7.29
CA ALA A 823 53.39 10.00 -8.03
C ALA A 823 54.13 8.65 -8.12
N ASN A 824 53.40 7.60 -8.52
CA ASN A 824 53.80 6.21 -8.54
C ASN A 824 53.07 5.43 -9.64
N MET A 825 53.79 5.07 -10.71
CA MET A 825 53.24 4.59 -11.97
C MET A 825 52.43 3.29 -11.84
N GLU A 826 52.70 2.44 -10.85
CA GLU A 826 51.94 1.21 -10.53
C GLU A 826 50.45 1.46 -10.31
N THR A 827 50.07 2.66 -9.87
CA THR A 827 48.65 2.98 -9.65
C THR A 827 47.89 3.13 -10.97
N VAL A 828 48.61 3.32 -12.09
CA VAL A 828 48.08 3.58 -13.43
C VAL A 828 48.59 2.58 -14.48
N ASP A 829 48.97 1.37 -14.05
CA ASP A 829 49.33 0.27 -14.96
C ASP A 829 48.15 -0.12 -15.86
N GLY A 830 48.36 -0.19 -17.18
CA GLY A 830 47.27 -0.40 -18.14
C GLY A 830 46.44 0.86 -18.44
N LEU A 831 46.94 2.05 -18.12
CA LEU A 831 46.37 3.31 -18.59
C LEU A 831 46.67 3.53 -20.08
N ILE A 832 45.64 3.87 -20.85
CA ILE A 832 45.72 4.25 -22.27
C ILE A 832 45.11 5.65 -22.43
N VAL A 833 45.84 6.57 -23.07
CA VAL A 833 45.40 7.95 -23.31
C VAL A 833 45.28 8.25 -24.80
N ASP A 834 44.08 8.62 -25.26
CA ASP A 834 43.83 9.14 -26.60
C ASP A 834 43.54 10.64 -26.49
N GLY A 835 44.53 11.48 -26.81
CA GLY A 835 44.43 12.94 -26.75
C GLY A 835 43.51 13.53 -27.82
N GLY A 836 43.15 12.74 -28.84
CA GLY A 836 42.20 13.12 -29.89
C GLY A 836 42.75 14.17 -30.86
N ALA A 837 42.43 15.45 -30.64
CA ALA A 837 42.65 16.49 -31.65
C ALA A 837 42.83 17.91 -31.10
N GLY A 838 44.06 18.30 -30.76
CA GLY A 838 44.39 19.69 -30.46
C GLY A 838 45.89 19.99 -30.39
N ALA A 839 46.37 20.04 -29.15
CA ALA A 839 47.78 20.20 -28.78
C ALA A 839 47.87 19.79 -27.31
N ASP A 840 47.97 18.49 -27.12
CA ASP A 840 47.50 17.81 -25.91
C ASP A 840 48.67 17.28 -25.08
N THR A 841 48.46 17.03 -23.79
CA THR A 841 49.53 16.83 -22.80
C THR A 841 49.29 15.61 -21.92
N LEU A 842 50.29 14.73 -21.81
CA LEU A 842 50.34 13.64 -20.83
C LEU A 842 51.52 13.85 -19.89
N ASN A 843 51.24 14.02 -18.59
CA ASN A 843 52.25 14.08 -17.54
C ASN A 843 52.23 12.76 -16.75
N ILE A 844 53.32 12.01 -16.74
CA ILE A 844 53.50 10.80 -15.94
C ILE A 844 54.36 11.14 -14.73
N LEU A 845 53.81 10.94 -13.53
CA LEU A 845 54.44 11.24 -12.25
C LEU A 845 54.85 9.94 -11.55
N ASP A 846 56.15 9.72 -11.36
CA ASP A 846 56.72 8.51 -10.74
C ASP A 846 57.78 8.81 -9.65
N GLN A 847 57.73 10.02 -9.06
CA GLN A 847 58.68 10.47 -8.05
C GLN A 847 58.77 9.61 -6.77
N ASN A 848 57.79 8.74 -6.52
CA ASN A 848 57.67 7.87 -5.33
C ASN A 848 57.74 6.37 -5.66
N ASN A 849 58.34 5.97 -6.79
CA ASN A 849 58.56 4.57 -7.18
C ASN A 849 59.09 3.70 -6.02
N PRO A 850 58.35 2.66 -5.54
CA PRO A 850 58.70 1.86 -4.37
C PRO A 850 59.83 0.86 -4.62
N TYR A 851 60.22 0.63 -5.88
CA TYR A 851 61.26 -0.31 -6.26
C TYR A 851 62.65 0.34 -6.27
N GLU A 852 63.01 1.01 -5.17
CA GLU A 852 64.34 1.57 -4.90
C GLU A 852 65.43 0.49 -4.79
N LEU A 853 65.82 -0.09 -5.92
CA LEU A 853 67.07 -0.85 -6.05
C LEU A 853 68.26 0.13 -6.07
N PRO A 854 69.49 -0.34 -5.77
CA PRO A 854 70.71 0.46 -5.91
C PRO A 854 71.06 0.66 -7.40
N GLY A 855 70.26 1.49 -8.09
CA GLY A 855 70.29 1.74 -9.53
C GLY A 855 68.99 2.28 -10.14
N GLY A 856 68.08 2.85 -9.33
CA GLY A 856 66.89 3.57 -9.82
C GLY A 856 65.83 2.71 -10.52
N GLY A 857 64.90 3.39 -11.18
CA GLY A 857 63.93 2.84 -12.12
C GLY A 857 64.45 2.87 -13.56
N ASN A 858 64.06 1.86 -14.34
CA ASN A 858 64.40 1.75 -15.76
C ASN A 858 63.13 1.95 -16.61
N TYR A 859 63.12 3.03 -17.39
CA TYR A 859 62.02 3.46 -18.25
C TYR A 859 62.38 3.21 -19.73
N THR A 860 61.54 2.48 -20.45
CA THR A 860 61.57 2.40 -21.91
C THR A 860 60.45 3.27 -22.46
N ILE A 861 60.79 4.22 -23.34
CA ILE A 861 59.88 5.23 -23.87
C ILE A 861 59.86 5.13 -25.39
N THR A 862 58.68 4.91 -25.97
CA THR A 862 58.44 4.90 -27.42
C THR A 862 57.51 6.07 -27.80
N PRO A 863 57.20 6.29 -29.09
CA PRO A 863 56.20 7.28 -29.51
C PRO A 863 54.74 6.89 -29.19
N ASP A 864 54.50 5.74 -28.56
CA ASP A 864 53.17 5.16 -28.28
C ASP A 864 53.01 4.53 -26.87
N SER A 865 54.07 4.31 -26.09
CA SER A 865 53.96 4.00 -24.65
C SER A 865 55.19 4.39 -23.83
N VAL A 866 54.99 4.46 -22.51
CA VAL A 866 56.03 4.46 -21.49
C VAL A 866 55.89 3.18 -20.68
N MET A 867 56.97 2.40 -20.60
CA MET A 867 57.06 1.18 -19.80
C MET A 867 58.12 1.33 -18.72
N ARG A 868 57.89 0.81 -17.52
CA ARG A 868 58.88 0.77 -16.43
C ARG A 868 58.96 -0.63 -15.81
N TYR A 869 60.15 -1.21 -15.73
CA TYR A 869 60.30 -2.60 -15.27
C TYR A 869 60.25 -2.73 -13.74
N ALA A 870 59.35 -3.58 -13.22
CA ALA A 870 59.36 -3.97 -11.80
C ALA A 870 60.30 -5.16 -11.55
N GLU A 871 61.58 -4.89 -11.22
CA GLU A 871 62.54 -5.93 -10.78
C GLU A 871 62.20 -6.43 -9.37
N HIS A 872 61.27 -7.38 -9.27
CA HIS A 872 60.87 -7.99 -8.00
C HIS A 872 61.91 -9.02 -7.52
N VAL A 873 63.02 -8.55 -6.96
CA VAL A 873 64.15 -9.38 -6.52
C VAL A 873 63.81 -10.22 -5.27
N LEU A 874 63.07 -11.32 -5.44
CA LEU A 874 63.02 -12.49 -4.54
C LEU A 874 62.27 -13.68 -5.18
N PHE A 875 63.01 -14.48 -5.96
CA PHE A 875 62.66 -15.79 -6.58
C PHE A 875 61.84 -15.78 -7.89
N ASP A 876 62.38 -16.52 -8.88
CA ASP A 876 61.90 -16.80 -10.25
C ASP A 876 61.55 -15.60 -11.16
N ASN A 877 62.44 -15.32 -12.12
CA ASN A 877 62.42 -14.19 -13.03
C ASN A 877 61.18 -14.11 -13.93
N VAL A 878 60.16 -13.36 -13.50
CA VAL A 878 59.17 -12.71 -14.38
C VAL A 878 59.04 -11.26 -13.94
N ALA A 879 59.84 -10.38 -14.56
CA ALA A 879 59.58 -8.94 -14.48
C ALA A 879 58.30 -8.66 -15.29
N VAL A 880 57.33 -8.01 -14.66
CA VAL A 880 56.16 -7.44 -15.33
C VAL A 880 56.46 -5.94 -15.49
N PRO A 881 56.43 -5.39 -16.72
CA PRO A 881 56.52 -3.96 -16.90
C PRO A 881 55.20 -3.32 -16.47
N VAL A 882 55.29 -2.17 -15.81
CA VAL A 882 54.17 -1.23 -15.68
C VAL A 882 54.09 -0.43 -16.98
N GLU A 883 52.94 -0.34 -17.62
CA GLU A 883 52.79 0.33 -18.92
C GLU A 883 51.70 1.42 -18.92
N VAL A 884 52.05 2.60 -19.49
CA VAL A 884 51.12 3.68 -19.83
C VAL A 884 51.22 3.93 -21.34
N GLY A 885 50.18 3.54 -22.09
CA GLY A 885 50.08 3.75 -23.53
C GLY A 885 49.43 5.09 -23.89
N PHE A 886 49.75 5.63 -25.06
CA PHE A 886 49.13 6.86 -25.56
C PHE A 886 49.08 6.95 -27.10
N ASP A 887 48.08 7.67 -27.61
CA ASP A 887 47.93 8.08 -29.01
C ASP A 887 47.46 9.55 -29.07
N ASN A 888 47.78 10.25 -30.16
CA ASN A 888 47.40 11.65 -30.39
C ASN A 888 47.78 12.61 -29.23
N VAL A 889 49.01 12.52 -28.70
CA VAL A 889 49.54 13.43 -27.67
C VAL A 889 50.76 14.20 -28.19
N GLU A 890 50.67 15.53 -28.28
CA GLU A 890 51.80 16.38 -28.70
C GLU A 890 52.85 16.65 -27.61
N ASN A 891 52.53 16.49 -26.33
CA ASN A 891 53.42 16.84 -25.22
C ASN A 891 53.44 15.73 -24.15
N LEU A 892 54.47 14.89 -24.16
CA LEU A 892 54.70 13.89 -23.11
C LEU A 892 55.70 14.44 -22.09
N SER A 893 55.41 14.32 -20.81
CA SER A 893 56.35 14.59 -19.71
C SER A 893 56.45 13.37 -18.81
N VAL A 894 57.66 12.94 -18.47
CA VAL A 894 57.93 11.85 -17.51
C VAL A 894 58.84 12.39 -16.41
N ALA A 895 58.41 12.30 -15.16
CA ALA A 895 59.16 12.77 -14.00
C ALA A 895 59.40 11.63 -13.01
N ALA A 896 60.67 11.28 -12.82
CA ALA A 896 61.13 10.07 -12.15
C ALA A 896 61.58 10.33 -10.69
N GLY A 897 62.33 9.41 -10.09
CA GLY A 897 62.58 9.31 -8.65
C GLY A 897 63.59 10.31 -8.08
N ASN A 898 64.27 9.93 -6.99
CA ASN A 898 65.41 10.67 -6.42
C ASN A 898 66.64 9.75 -6.29
N LEU A 899 66.82 8.89 -7.30
CA LEU A 899 67.91 7.92 -7.46
C LEU A 899 68.35 7.95 -8.94
N GLY A 900 69.51 7.36 -9.25
CA GLY A 900 70.05 7.31 -10.62
C GLY A 900 69.15 6.49 -11.54
N ASP A 901 68.29 7.14 -12.31
CA ASP A 901 67.26 6.53 -13.15
C ASP A 901 67.71 6.38 -14.62
N GLU A 902 67.31 5.29 -15.29
CA GLU A 902 67.66 5.00 -16.69
C GLU A 902 66.47 5.28 -17.63
N PHE A 903 66.66 6.16 -18.62
CA PHE A 903 65.64 6.52 -19.61
C PHE A 903 66.08 6.10 -21.02
N ASN A 904 65.57 4.97 -21.52
CA ASN A 904 65.83 4.48 -22.87
C ASN A 904 64.72 4.93 -23.85
N VAL A 905 65.04 5.86 -24.75
CA VAL A 905 64.09 6.50 -25.68
C VAL A 905 64.23 5.91 -27.09
N GLU A 906 63.35 4.96 -27.44
CA GLU A 906 63.42 4.19 -28.68
C GLU A 906 62.42 4.68 -29.76
N GLY A 907 62.72 4.39 -31.03
CA GLY A 907 61.84 4.68 -32.18
C GLY A 907 62.35 5.75 -33.14
N ASP A 908 61.78 5.79 -34.34
CA ASP A 908 62.18 6.69 -35.43
C ASP A 908 61.02 7.62 -35.85
N ALA A 909 61.21 8.93 -35.63
CA ALA A 909 60.46 10.06 -36.19
C ALA A 909 58.95 10.15 -35.83
N GLY A 910 58.62 10.00 -34.55
CA GLY A 910 57.36 10.50 -33.99
C GLY A 910 57.29 12.04 -33.97
N ALA A 911 56.08 12.57 -33.79
CA ALA A 911 55.81 14.00 -33.69
C ALA A 911 55.85 14.47 -32.22
N GLY A 912 55.76 15.78 -31.99
CA GLY A 912 55.57 16.34 -30.65
C GLY A 912 56.85 16.50 -29.82
N THR A 913 56.64 16.72 -28.53
CA THR A 913 57.66 17.09 -27.53
C THR A 913 57.66 16.08 -26.38
N LEU A 914 58.77 15.38 -26.19
CA LEU A 914 59.06 14.65 -24.95
C LEU A 914 59.77 15.58 -23.96
N THR A 915 59.46 15.47 -22.67
CA THR A 915 60.21 16.08 -21.58
C THR A 915 60.53 15.02 -20.53
N LEU A 916 61.81 14.88 -20.20
CA LEU A 916 62.31 13.96 -19.19
C LEU A 916 62.85 14.77 -18.01
N ASP A 917 62.48 14.36 -16.81
CA ASP A 917 62.86 14.98 -15.55
C ASP A 917 63.31 13.88 -14.57
N GLY A 918 64.62 13.72 -14.42
CA GLY A 918 65.24 12.78 -13.48
C GLY A 918 65.19 13.25 -12.02
N ASN A 919 64.79 14.51 -11.78
CA ASN A 919 64.74 15.18 -10.47
C ASN A 919 66.10 15.25 -9.73
N GLY A 920 66.64 14.13 -9.26
CA GLY A 920 67.95 14.14 -8.61
C GLY A 920 68.51 12.76 -8.36
N GLY A 921 69.54 12.39 -9.12
CA GLY A 921 70.12 11.06 -9.04
C GLY A 921 71.57 11.01 -9.49
N ALA A 922 71.76 10.26 -10.57
CA ALA A 922 73.01 10.03 -11.30
C ALA A 922 72.59 9.33 -12.62
N ASP A 923 71.78 10.04 -13.40
CA ASP A 923 70.81 9.44 -14.32
C ASP A 923 71.45 9.07 -15.67
N GLU A 924 70.87 8.11 -16.40
CA GLU A 924 71.33 7.74 -17.75
C GLU A 924 70.23 7.90 -18.79
N PHE A 925 70.32 8.99 -19.56
CA PHE A 925 69.42 9.31 -20.67
C PHE A 925 69.99 8.72 -21.97
N ILE A 926 69.38 7.66 -22.49
CA ILE A 926 69.82 6.91 -23.68
C ILE A 926 68.89 7.18 -24.87
N LEU A 927 69.40 7.87 -25.89
CA LEU A 927 68.66 8.25 -27.10
C LEU A 927 69.33 7.63 -28.35
N PRO A 928 69.10 6.35 -28.67
CA PRO A 928 69.62 5.70 -29.87
C PRO A 928 69.13 6.36 -31.18
N SER A 929 67.90 6.87 -31.20
CA SER A 929 67.19 7.32 -32.40
C SER A 929 66.27 8.53 -32.12
N PRO A 930 65.86 9.29 -33.15
CA PRO A 930 65.03 10.48 -32.99
C PRO A 930 63.55 10.12 -32.82
N ALA A 931 63.15 9.67 -31.62
CA ALA A 931 61.79 9.20 -31.36
C ALA A 931 60.71 10.31 -31.45
N PHE A 932 61.04 11.56 -31.11
CA PHE A 932 60.11 12.72 -31.10
C PHE A 932 60.73 13.92 -31.86
N GLU A 933 59.93 14.93 -32.22
CA GLU A 933 60.44 16.14 -32.91
C GLU A 933 61.30 17.01 -31.97
N THR A 934 60.89 17.14 -30.71
CA THR A 934 61.68 17.78 -29.64
C THR A 934 61.77 16.85 -28.44
N ILE A 935 62.94 16.79 -27.80
CA ILE A 935 63.16 16.08 -26.53
C ILE A 935 63.85 17.05 -25.58
N ASN A 936 63.26 17.33 -24.42
CA ASN A 936 63.84 18.16 -23.37
C ASN A 936 64.29 17.27 -22.21
N ILE A 937 65.48 17.51 -21.67
CA ILE A 937 66.08 16.65 -20.63
C ILE A 937 66.54 17.50 -19.46
N GLN A 938 66.11 17.13 -18.25
CA GLN A 938 66.50 17.73 -16.98
C GLN A 938 67.03 16.61 -16.07
N GLY A 939 68.34 16.61 -15.81
CA GLY A 939 68.96 15.87 -14.68
C GLY A 939 69.17 16.76 -13.45
N ASP A 940 68.91 18.06 -13.58
CA ASP A 940 69.11 19.09 -12.57
C ASP A 940 70.54 19.19 -12.01
N SER A 941 70.88 18.50 -10.91
CA SER A 941 72.20 18.56 -10.27
C SER A 941 72.39 17.47 -9.19
N PRO A 942 73.32 16.51 -9.38
CA PRO A 942 73.46 15.37 -8.49
C PRO A 942 74.20 15.70 -7.19
N LEU A 943 73.86 14.98 -6.11
CA LEU A 943 74.50 15.16 -4.80
C LEU A 943 75.91 14.54 -4.70
N PHE A 944 76.23 13.58 -5.59
CA PHE A 944 77.52 12.88 -5.65
C PHE A 944 77.89 12.58 -7.11
N ALA A 945 79.19 12.35 -7.37
CA ALA A 945 79.68 11.97 -8.70
C ALA A 945 79.97 10.44 -8.78
N PRO A 946 79.81 9.76 -9.94
CA PRO A 946 79.41 10.30 -11.24
C PRO A 946 77.98 10.87 -11.23
N GLY A 947 77.78 11.88 -12.06
CA GLY A 947 76.52 12.58 -12.23
C GLY A 947 75.78 12.17 -13.49
N ASP A 948 74.84 12.99 -13.93
CA ASP A 948 73.85 12.64 -14.93
C ASP A 948 74.45 12.60 -16.33
N SER A 949 73.98 11.69 -17.17
CA SER A 949 74.67 11.28 -18.39
C SER A 949 73.73 11.20 -19.59
N LEU A 950 74.24 11.61 -20.76
CA LEU A 950 73.45 11.70 -21.99
C LEU A 950 74.15 10.93 -23.12
N SER A 951 73.59 9.78 -23.46
CA SER A 951 74.04 8.91 -24.55
C SER A 951 73.21 9.16 -25.80
N LEU A 952 73.83 9.58 -26.90
CA LEU A 952 73.15 9.92 -28.16
C LEU A 952 73.65 9.06 -29.32
N ASN A 953 72.75 8.60 -30.19
CA ASN A 953 73.07 7.99 -31.49
C ASN A 953 73.98 6.73 -31.37
N GLY A 954 73.59 5.77 -30.53
CA GLY A 954 74.44 4.63 -30.12
C GLY A 954 75.12 3.84 -31.26
N ASP A 955 74.36 3.43 -32.29
CA ASP A 955 74.89 2.72 -33.46
C ASP A 955 75.60 3.63 -34.49
N ALA A 956 75.73 4.93 -34.19
CA ALA A 956 76.29 5.98 -35.04
C ALA A 956 75.65 6.09 -36.44
N MET A 957 74.35 5.78 -36.55
CA MET A 957 73.60 5.81 -37.82
C MET A 957 73.35 7.24 -38.33
N TYR A 958 73.25 8.22 -37.42
CA TYR A 958 72.95 9.62 -37.75
C TYR A 958 74.21 10.49 -37.80
N SER A 959 74.22 11.53 -38.63
CA SER A 959 75.39 12.40 -38.80
C SER A 959 75.48 13.46 -37.70
N LEU A 960 76.41 13.27 -36.77
CA LEU A 960 76.66 14.19 -35.66
C LEU A 960 77.33 15.50 -36.13
N ASP A 961 76.67 16.64 -35.90
CA ASP A 961 77.30 17.96 -35.95
C ASP A 961 78.17 18.19 -34.67
N PRO A 962 79.25 18.99 -34.74
CA PRO A 962 80.19 19.13 -33.63
C PRO A 962 79.62 19.97 -32.47
N ILE A 963 79.49 19.34 -31.30
CA ILE A 963 78.92 19.90 -30.06
C ILE A 963 79.59 21.24 -29.67
N PRO A 964 78.84 22.37 -29.59
CA PRO A 964 79.38 23.64 -29.13
C PRO A 964 79.18 23.84 -27.62
N GLY A 965 80.28 23.97 -26.87
CA GLY A 965 80.28 24.45 -25.48
C GLY A 965 80.55 23.37 -24.42
N LEU A 966 81.82 23.23 -24.03
CA LEU A 966 82.26 22.24 -23.05
C LEU A 966 82.68 22.92 -21.73
N TYR A 967 81.78 22.92 -20.74
CA TYR A 967 82.03 23.38 -19.37
C TYR A 967 81.24 22.51 -18.36
N ALA A 968 81.59 22.62 -17.07
CA ALA A 968 81.47 21.53 -16.09
C ALA A 968 80.08 21.21 -15.51
N VAL A 969 79.00 21.80 -16.03
CA VAL A 969 77.62 21.28 -15.95
C VAL A 969 76.98 21.64 -17.29
N GLY A 970 76.43 20.65 -17.99
CA GLY A 970 75.97 20.79 -19.37
C GLY A 970 74.56 21.36 -19.47
N SER A 971 74.42 22.50 -20.15
CA SER A 971 73.15 22.90 -20.76
C SER A 971 73.36 23.27 -22.22
N GLY A 972 72.47 22.80 -23.10
CA GLY A 972 72.65 22.91 -24.54
C GLY A 972 71.49 22.37 -25.36
N ALA A 973 71.69 22.33 -26.67
CA ALA A 973 70.75 21.77 -27.63
C ALA A 973 71.53 21.02 -28.73
N TYR A 974 71.01 19.87 -29.15
CA TYR A 974 71.63 18.98 -30.10
C TYR A 974 70.66 18.53 -31.20
N MET A 975 71.16 18.26 -32.41
CA MET A 975 70.35 17.74 -33.51
C MET A 975 70.59 16.24 -33.70
N LEU A 976 69.66 15.41 -33.21
CA LEU A 976 69.67 13.97 -33.45
C LEU A 976 68.91 13.69 -34.76
N GLY A 977 69.62 13.68 -35.89
CA GLY A 977 69.01 13.47 -37.21
C GLY A 977 68.06 14.60 -37.60
N GLY A 978 66.76 14.43 -37.33
CA GLY A 978 65.72 15.46 -37.49
C GLY A 978 65.24 16.10 -36.18
N ALA A 979 65.49 15.46 -35.03
CA ALA A 979 64.97 15.87 -33.72
C ALA A 979 65.86 16.91 -33.02
N THR A 980 65.24 17.78 -32.23
CA THR A 980 65.94 18.75 -31.36
C THR A 980 65.99 18.22 -29.92
N VAL A 981 67.17 17.79 -29.46
CA VAL A 981 67.40 17.36 -28.07
C VAL A 981 67.95 18.53 -27.26
N ASN A 982 67.11 19.19 -26.47
CA ASN A 982 67.51 20.17 -25.46
C ASN A 982 67.87 19.45 -24.17
N TYR A 983 68.93 19.88 -23.48
CA TYR A 983 69.35 19.26 -22.21
C TYR A 983 69.89 20.27 -21.20
N SER A 984 69.73 19.95 -19.93
CA SER A 984 70.26 20.67 -18.76
C SER A 984 70.55 19.71 -17.60
N GLY A 985 71.62 19.98 -16.85
CA GLY A 985 72.08 19.17 -15.70
C GLY A 985 73.21 18.19 -16.04
N ILE A 986 73.35 17.80 -17.31
CA ILE A 986 74.22 16.69 -17.75
C ILE A 986 75.72 16.91 -17.52
N GLU A 987 76.38 15.98 -16.85
CA GLU A 987 77.83 15.87 -16.68
C GLU A 987 78.55 15.18 -17.87
N GLN A 988 79.89 15.18 -17.83
CA GLN A 988 80.73 14.29 -18.64
C GLN A 988 81.74 13.55 -17.76
N THR A 989 81.91 12.25 -18.00
CA THR A 989 82.59 11.30 -17.11
C THR A 989 84.11 11.50 -17.00
N ASP A 990 84.71 10.84 -15.99
CA ASP A 990 86.15 10.71 -15.71
C ASP A 990 86.93 11.97 -15.25
N ALA A 991 86.43 12.64 -14.21
CA ALA A 991 87.13 13.67 -13.46
C ALA A 991 88.12 13.14 -12.36
N GLN A 992 88.93 12.12 -12.71
CA GLN A 992 90.04 11.53 -11.92
C GLN A 992 89.70 10.61 -10.73
N GLU A 993 90.65 9.73 -10.39
CA GLU A 993 90.68 8.99 -9.12
C GLU A 993 90.76 9.96 -7.93
N GLN A 994 89.62 10.24 -7.28
CA GLN A 994 89.62 10.88 -5.98
C GLN A 994 90.07 9.84 -4.93
N LEU A 995 91.31 9.97 -4.43
CA LEU A 995 91.77 9.12 -3.33
C LEU A 995 90.83 9.29 -2.13
N TYR A 996 90.39 8.16 -1.56
CA TYR A 996 89.63 8.12 -0.31
C TYR A 996 90.50 8.60 0.87
N GLY A 997 90.53 9.91 1.09
CA GLY A 997 90.88 10.48 2.40
C GLY A 997 89.82 10.07 3.43
N PHE A 998 90.24 9.79 4.65
CA PHE A 998 89.30 9.51 5.74
C PHE A 998 88.54 10.80 6.13
N PRO A 999 87.33 10.73 6.71
CA PRO A 999 86.63 11.93 7.18
C PRO A 999 87.49 12.75 8.16
N GLY A 1000 87.92 13.95 7.74
CA GLY A 1000 88.87 14.80 8.45
C GLY A 1000 90.27 14.93 7.81
N ASP A 1001 90.58 14.13 6.80
CA ASP A 1001 91.79 14.22 5.96
C ASP A 1001 91.57 15.33 4.93
N PHE A 1002 91.96 16.56 5.29
CA PHE A 1002 91.66 17.77 4.52
C PHE A 1002 92.77 18.14 3.52
N ASP A 1003 93.99 17.63 3.69
CA ASP A 1003 95.06 17.79 2.69
C ASP A 1003 95.14 16.61 1.69
N GLY A 1004 94.53 15.46 2.01
CA GLY A 1004 94.43 14.28 1.15
C GLY A 1004 95.64 13.33 1.22
N ASN A 1005 96.42 13.37 2.30
CA ASN A 1005 97.66 12.59 2.43
C ASN A 1005 97.46 11.14 2.93
N GLY A 1006 96.29 10.78 3.48
CA GLY A 1006 95.97 9.45 4.01
C GLY A 1006 96.12 9.27 5.53
N VAL A 1007 96.45 10.32 6.29
CA VAL A 1007 96.51 10.31 7.77
C VAL A 1007 96.00 11.63 8.39
N VAL A 1008 94.83 11.57 9.02
CA VAL A 1008 94.22 12.71 9.75
C VAL A 1008 95.13 13.15 10.90
N ASN A 1009 95.70 14.34 10.81
CA ASN A 1009 96.72 14.84 11.72
C ASN A 1009 96.61 16.37 11.96
N GLY A 1010 97.68 17.01 12.44
CA GLY A 1010 97.68 18.46 12.70
C GLY A 1010 97.84 19.32 11.44
N ASP A 1011 98.50 18.77 10.41
CA ASP A 1011 98.87 19.52 9.20
C ASP A 1011 97.64 19.80 8.30
N ASP A 1012 96.58 18.99 8.37
CA ASP A 1012 95.25 19.21 7.78
C ASP A 1012 94.64 20.58 8.07
N LEU A 1013 94.93 21.14 9.26
CA LEU A 1013 94.45 22.45 9.68
C LEU A 1013 95.45 23.58 9.40
N THR A 1014 96.64 23.29 8.85
CA THR A 1014 97.76 24.26 8.79
C THR A 1014 98.63 24.19 7.53
N ASP A 1015 98.10 23.82 6.35
CA ASP A 1015 98.87 23.88 5.09
C ASP A 1015 99.65 25.20 4.93
N ALA A 1016 100.93 25.04 4.61
CA ALA A 1016 101.92 26.11 4.63
C ALA A 1016 102.00 26.92 3.32
N VAL A 1017 101.18 26.61 2.30
CA VAL A 1017 101.28 27.20 0.96
C VAL A 1017 100.06 28.05 0.60
N LEU A 1018 98.84 27.65 1.00
CA LEU A 1018 97.59 28.33 0.65
C LEU A 1018 96.86 28.96 1.86
N GLY A 1019 96.87 28.28 3.01
CA GLY A 1019 96.25 28.76 4.24
C GLY A 1019 94.72 28.90 4.21
N TRP A 1020 94.15 29.26 5.38
CA TRP A 1020 92.71 29.15 5.71
C TRP A 1020 91.71 29.93 4.85
N ASN A 1021 92.13 30.82 3.94
CA ASN A 1021 91.28 31.94 3.51
C ASN A 1021 91.12 32.09 1.98
N THR A 1022 91.29 31.01 1.20
CA THR A 1022 91.15 31.06 -0.28
C THR A 1022 90.47 29.84 -0.94
N ARG A 1023 89.93 28.86 -0.20
CA ARG A 1023 89.27 27.67 -0.78
C ARG A 1023 87.76 27.53 -0.56
N PHE A 1024 87.20 28.07 0.52
CA PHE A 1024 85.75 28.08 0.77
C PHE A 1024 85.31 29.43 1.34
N GLY A 1025 84.15 29.92 0.91
CA GLY A 1025 83.60 31.21 1.34
C GLY A 1025 82.30 31.05 2.12
N ALA A 1026 82.40 30.85 3.44
CA ALA A 1026 81.33 30.70 4.43
C ALA A 1026 80.36 29.51 4.19
N ASP A 1027 80.14 28.58 5.13
CA ASP A 1027 80.67 28.41 6.49
C ASP A 1027 81.15 26.96 6.70
N LEU A 1028 82.09 26.76 7.62
CA LEU A 1028 82.32 25.44 8.24
C LEU A 1028 81.63 25.45 9.61
N ASP A 1029 80.72 24.51 9.81
CA ASP A 1029 79.94 24.41 11.04
C ASP A 1029 80.70 23.63 12.14
N GLY A 1030 80.01 23.33 13.25
CA GLY A 1030 80.59 22.54 14.33
C GLY A 1030 80.88 21.08 13.94
N GLY A 1031 80.18 20.52 12.95
CA GLY A 1031 80.34 19.15 12.48
C GLY A 1031 81.71 18.90 11.85
N SER A 1032 82.13 19.74 10.90
CA SER A 1032 83.41 19.53 10.18
C SER A 1032 84.63 19.49 11.10
N PHE A 1033 84.66 20.32 12.16
CA PHE A 1033 85.74 20.27 13.16
C PHE A 1033 85.63 19.04 14.07
N LEU A 1034 84.42 18.57 14.39
CA LEU A 1034 84.21 17.36 15.18
C LEU A 1034 84.65 16.10 14.43
N ASP A 1035 84.49 16.02 13.11
CA ASP A 1035 84.91 14.85 12.34
C ASP A 1035 86.43 14.76 12.14
N TRP A 1036 87.12 15.90 11.98
CA TRP A 1036 88.58 15.96 12.15
C TRP A 1036 88.99 15.50 13.57
N GLN A 1037 88.33 16.02 14.62
CA GLN A 1037 88.64 15.65 16.00
C GLN A 1037 88.38 14.16 16.32
N ARG A 1038 87.36 13.55 15.68
CA ARG A 1038 86.99 12.13 15.85
C ARG A 1038 88.01 11.18 15.20
N ASN A 1039 88.62 11.57 14.09
CA ASN A 1039 89.52 10.71 13.31
C ASN A 1039 91.01 11.02 13.50
N LEU A 1040 91.36 12.08 14.23
CA LEU A 1040 92.73 12.50 14.53
C LEU A 1040 93.63 11.35 15.00
N GLY A 1041 94.56 10.92 14.14
CA GLY A 1041 95.50 9.81 14.35
C GLY A 1041 95.17 8.50 13.62
N ASN A 1042 94.08 8.42 12.84
CA ASN A 1042 93.78 7.28 11.98
C ASN A 1042 94.54 7.32 10.65
N GLY A 1043 94.90 6.12 10.17
CA GLY A 1043 95.54 5.85 8.88
C GLY A 1043 96.69 4.85 8.99
N SER A 1044 97.23 4.39 7.87
CA SER A 1044 98.41 3.50 7.84
C SER A 1044 99.24 3.75 6.58
N PRO A 1045 100.58 3.85 6.69
CA PRO A 1045 101.42 4.28 5.58
C PRO A 1045 101.49 3.23 4.47
N ILE A 1046 101.14 3.64 3.25
CA ILE A 1046 101.17 2.79 2.06
C ILE A 1046 102.64 2.47 1.71
N VAL A 1047 102.92 1.18 1.45
CA VAL A 1047 104.23 0.70 0.99
C VAL A 1047 104.05 -0.06 -0.32
N GLU A 1048 104.66 0.43 -1.41
CA GLU A 1048 104.68 -0.29 -2.68
C GLU A 1048 105.46 -1.62 -2.56
N THR A 1049 104.94 -2.72 -3.13
CA THR A 1049 105.41 -3.23 -4.44
C THR A 1049 104.98 -4.67 -4.79
N ARG A 1050 104.69 -4.86 -6.09
CA ARG A 1050 104.92 -6.05 -6.95
C ARG A 1050 103.97 -7.28 -6.91
N LYS A 1051 103.73 -7.76 -8.13
CA LYS A 1051 102.94 -8.95 -8.53
C LYS A 1051 103.69 -10.27 -8.33
N LEU A 1052 102.94 -11.32 -7.94
CA LEU A 1052 103.03 -12.76 -8.27
C LEU A 1052 101.99 -13.49 -7.37
N GLY A 1053 101.26 -14.55 -7.74
CA GLY A 1053 101.12 -15.23 -9.04
C GLY A 1053 100.62 -16.67 -8.85
N ALA A 1054 99.32 -16.92 -9.12
CA ALA A 1054 98.60 -18.20 -9.31
C ALA A 1054 98.94 -19.45 -8.44
N ALA A 1055 97.93 -19.97 -7.70
CA ALA A 1055 97.49 -21.39 -7.78
C ALA A 1055 96.35 -21.76 -6.78
N GLU A 1056 95.17 -22.06 -7.31
CA GLU A 1056 94.32 -23.26 -7.10
C GLU A 1056 94.02 -23.93 -5.72
N THR A 1057 92.81 -24.53 -5.69
CA THR A 1057 92.30 -25.66 -4.87
C THR A 1057 91.77 -25.46 -3.43
N VAL A 1058 90.43 -25.39 -3.35
CA VAL A 1058 89.50 -26.37 -2.70
C VAL A 1058 89.76 -26.83 -1.26
N ILE A 1059 88.75 -26.67 -0.39
CA ILE A 1059 88.20 -27.75 0.48
C ILE A 1059 86.79 -27.36 0.98
N GLU A 1060 85.84 -28.29 0.85
CA GLU A 1060 84.47 -28.30 1.42
C GLU A 1060 84.50 -29.11 2.77
N PRO A 1061 83.45 -29.15 3.65
CA PRO A 1061 82.06 -29.43 3.25
C PRO A 1061 80.91 -28.88 4.16
N ALA A 1062 79.67 -29.22 3.78
CA ALA A 1062 78.56 -29.83 4.58
C ALA A 1062 78.62 -29.81 6.14
N GLU A 1063 77.51 -29.82 6.90
CA GLU A 1063 76.05 -29.89 6.66
C GLU A 1063 75.32 -29.66 8.01
N LEU A 1064 73.99 -29.42 7.96
CA LEU A 1064 72.92 -30.01 8.83
C LEU A 1064 71.80 -29.03 9.21
N GLU A 1065 70.56 -29.43 8.95
CA GLU A 1065 69.34 -28.81 9.46
C GLU A 1065 68.86 -29.41 10.81
N GLN A 1066 67.90 -28.71 11.42
CA GLN A 1066 66.53 -29.22 11.74
C GLN A 1066 66.10 -29.20 13.23
N HIS A 1067 64.82 -28.80 13.42
CA HIS A 1067 64.04 -28.71 14.67
C HIS A 1067 64.45 -27.61 15.70
N GLY A 1068 63.51 -26.89 16.34
CA GLY A 1068 62.06 -26.81 16.11
C GLY A 1068 61.25 -26.16 17.27
N SER A 1069 59.94 -25.94 16.99
CA SER A 1069 58.80 -25.73 17.93
C SER A 1069 58.76 -24.56 18.95
N GLU A 1070 57.70 -23.74 18.79
CA GLU A 1070 56.81 -23.15 19.83
C GLU A 1070 57.33 -22.14 20.88
N GLY A 1071 56.51 -21.10 21.18
CA GLY A 1071 56.68 -20.23 22.36
C GLY A 1071 55.88 -18.92 22.35
N TRP A 1072 54.75 -18.85 23.07
CA TRP A 1072 53.84 -17.70 23.13
C TRP A 1072 54.30 -16.55 24.05
N ILE A 1073 53.98 -15.30 23.63
CA ILE A 1073 53.59 -14.09 24.39
C ILE A 1073 54.13 -13.91 25.83
N LEU A 1074 54.86 -12.80 26.10
CA LEU A 1074 54.40 -11.75 27.06
C LEU A 1074 55.28 -10.46 27.08
N THR A 1075 54.64 -9.38 27.53
CA THR A 1075 55.18 -8.03 27.78
C THR A 1075 56.04 -7.94 29.04
N GLU A 1076 57.01 -7.00 29.11
CA GLU A 1076 56.95 -5.86 30.06
C GLU A 1076 58.10 -4.84 29.91
N SER A 1077 57.75 -3.57 30.15
CA SER A 1077 58.49 -2.53 30.91
C SER A 1077 59.98 -2.23 30.67
N LEU A 1078 60.32 -0.93 30.58
CA LEU A 1078 61.19 -0.23 31.55
C LEU A 1078 61.35 1.29 31.21
N VAL A 1079 61.01 2.17 32.18
CA VAL A 1079 61.78 3.36 32.66
C VAL A 1079 62.14 4.48 31.62
N GLU A 1080 62.08 5.79 31.92
CA GLU A 1080 62.42 6.53 33.16
C GLU A 1080 61.50 7.75 33.47
N THR A 1081 61.93 8.62 34.40
CA THR A 1081 61.14 9.66 35.09
C THR A 1081 61.77 11.07 35.02
N ASP A 1082 60.94 12.12 35.13
CA ASP A 1082 61.30 13.29 35.96
C ASP A 1082 60.05 13.92 36.62
N ASN A 1083 60.22 14.62 37.75
CA ASN A 1083 59.18 15.31 38.50
C ASN A 1083 59.78 16.37 39.45
N SER A 1084 59.66 17.67 39.12
CA SER A 1084 60.12 18.78 39.96
C SER A 1084 59.07 19.92 40.08
N ARG A 1085 59.26 20.85 41.03
CA ARG A 1085 58.15 21.47 41.78
C ARG A 1085 58.45 22.90 42.29
N THR A 1086 57.37 23.69 42.49
CA THR A 1086 57.25 25.04 43.13
C THR A 1086 57.66 26.25 42.28
N GLY A 1087 57.00 27.44 42.36
CA GLY A 1087 55.70 27.81 42.94
C GLY A 1087 55.54 29.30 43.33
N VAL A 1088 54.28 29.75 43.60
CA VAL A 1088 53.88 30.95 44.42
C VAL A 1088 54.13 32.37 43.82
N THR A 1089 53.31 33.43 44.02
CA THR A 1089 51.84 33.71 44.05
C THR A 1089 51.61 35.23 43.81
N ASP A 1090 50.35 35.64 43.55
CA ASP A 1090 49.63 36.89 43.99
C ASP A 1090 48.75 37.47 42.84
N GLU A 1091 47.62 38.17 43.05
CA GLU A 1091 47.00 38.72 44.28
C GLU A 1091 45.43 38.64 44.22
N GLN A 1092 44.68 39.10 45.24
CA GLN A 1092 43.20 38.99 45.34
C GLN A 1092 42.47 40.32 45.69
N TYR A 1093 41.15 40.35 45.44
CA TYR A 1093 40.12 41.24 46.06
C TYR A 1093 40.13 42.73 45.63
N VAL A 1094 39.05 43.55 45.71
CA VAL A 1094 37.70 43.48 46.35
C VAL A 1094 36.62 44.14 45.42
N PRO A 1095 35.30 44.19 45.76
CA PRO A 1095 34.21 44.45 44.78
C PRO A 1095 33.51 45.83 44.87
N ALA A 1096 32.59 46.09 43.93
CA ALA A 1096 31.39 46.93 44.15
C ALA A 1096 30.25 46.56 43.18
N ALA A 1097 29.00 46.70 43.61
CA ALA A 1097 27.82 46.70 42.74
C ALA A 1097 27.19 48.10 42.72
N ARG A 1098 26.49 48.50 41.64
CA ARG A 1098 25.36 49.44 41.75
C ARG A 1098 24.48 49.67 40.51
N ASP A 1099 23.23 49.99 40.85
CA ASP A 1099 22.23 50.81 40.16
C ASP A 1099 21.67 50.36 38.79
N ALA A 1100 20.38 50.66 38.59
CA ALA A 1100 19.56 50.27 37.45
C ALA A 1100 18.90 51.50 36.81
N LEU A 1101 18.45 51.40 35.56
CA LEU A 1101 17.51 52.35 34.93
C LEU A 1101 16.78 51.71 33.74
N ALA A 1102 15.44 51.76 33.77
CA ALA A 1102 14.55 51.63 32.60
C ALA A 1102 14.29 53.06 32.03
N PRO A 1103 13.60 53.33 30.88
CA PRO A 1103 12.35 52.66 30.45
C PRO A 1103 12.02 52.55 28.92
N LEU A 1104 11.00 51.74 28.59
CA LEU A 1104 9.80 51.95 27.69
C LEU A 1104 9.88 52.79 26.36
N PRO A 1105 8.92 52.66 25.39
CA PRO A 1105 7.67 51.87 25.36
C PRO A 1105 7.36 51.07 24.06
N GLN A 1106 6.26 50.30 24.15
CA GLN A 1106 5.30 49.80 23.12
C GLN A 1106 4.70 50.94 22.24
N PRO A 1107 3.83 50.73 21.20
CA PRO A 1107 3.01 49.52 20.91
C PRO A 1107 2.76 49.12 19.43
N LEU A 1108 2.09 47.97 19.22
CA LEU A 1108 0.76 47.91 18.58
C LEU A 1108 0.10 46.53 18.76
N ALA A 1109 -1.18 46.50 19.16
CA ALA A 1109 -1.93 45.28 19.38
C ALA A 1109 -3.45 45.49 19.25
N MET A 1110 -4.15 44.47 18.73
CA MET A 1110 -5.59 44.15 18.91
C MET A 1110 -5.77 42.68 18.49
N ALA A 1111 -6.70 41.85 18.97
CA ALA A 1111 -7.61 41.81 20.12
C ALA A 1111 -8.54 40.59 19.84
N THR A 1112 -8.28 39.39 20.38
CA THR A 1112 -8.81 38.83 21.66
C THR A 1112 -10.31 38.50 21.69
N LEU A 1113 -10.65 37.24 22.04
CA LEU A 1113 -11.78 36.75 22.88
C LEU A 1113 -11.65 35.21 23.01
N SER A 1114 -11.06 34.68 24.10
CA SER A 1114 -11.73 34.06 25.29
C SER A 1114 -12.37 32.68 25.02
N ALA A 1115 -11.84 31.56 25.55
CA ALA A 1115 -11.95 31.06 26.95
C ALA A 1115 -13.41 30.69 27.35
N ARG A 1116 -13.74 29.61 28.07
CA ARG A 1116 -13.05 28.65 28.99
C ARG A 1116 -13.61 27.21 28.72
N GLU A 1117 -13.25 26.06 29.33
CA GLU A 1117 -12.39 25.57 30.44
C GLU A 1117 -12.16 24.04 30.19
N SER A 1118 -11.40 23.20 30.92
CA SER A 1118 -10.67 23.30 32.21
C SER A 1118 -9.34 22.51 32.19
N ALA A 1119 -8.93 21.83 33.29
CA ALA A 1119 -7.66 21.11 33.46
C ALA A 1119 -7.84 19.62 33.80
N PHE A 1120 -6.78 18.81 33.65
CA PHE A 1120 -6.14 18.11 34.78
C PHE A 1120 -4.66 17.71 34.48
N GLU A 1121 -3.83 17.87 35.52
CA GLU A 1121 -2.40 17.58 35.78
C GLU A 1121 -1.52 16.79 34.79
N GLU A 1122 -0.30 17.32 34.58
CA GLU A 1122 0.90 16.64 34.03
C GLU A 1122 1.61 15.79 35.11
N PRO A 1123 2.61 14.98 34.72
CA PRO A 1123 3.94 15.17 35.33
C PRO A 1123 5.06 15.44 34.30
N GLU A 1124 6.09 16.16 34.75
CA GLU A 1124 7.30 16.51 34.00
C GLU A 1124 8.30 15.33 33.87
N GLU A 1125 9.39 15.57 33.12
CA GLU A 1125 10.63 14.79 33.03
C GLU A 1125 10.57 13.37 32.42
N LEU A 1126 10.84 13.30 31.11
CA LEU A 1126 11.96 12.49 30.61
C LEU A 1126 12.58 13.17 29.38
N GLU A 1127 13.91 13.31 29.40
CA GLU A 1127 14.67 14.10 28.43
C GLU A 1127 14.86 13.40 27.07
N GLU A 1128 15.39 14.18 26.11
CA GLU A 1128 15.72 13.78 24.74
C GLU A 1128 16.44 12.44 24.65
N ARG A 1129 15.98 11.59 23.72
CA ARG A 1129 16.79 10.50 23.17
C ARG A 1129 16.76 10.59 21.66
N GLU A 1130 17.96 10.60 21.09
CA GLU A 1130 18.22 10.77 19.67
C GLU A 1130 17.61 9.63 18.84
N SER A 1131 17.26 9.94 17.60
CA SER A 1131 16.82 8.95 16.61
C SER A 1131 17.98 8.01 16.26
N ALA A 1132 18.02 6.84 16.90
CA ALA A 1132 18.93 5.77 16.51
C ALA A 1132 18.53 5.25 15.12
N ALA A 1133 19.27 5.64 14.09
CA ALA A 1133 19.16 5.03 12.77
C ALA A 1133 19.53 3.54 12.88
N ILE A 1134 18.63 2.67 12.43
CA ILE A 1134 18.89 1.24 12.31
C ILE A 1134 19.47 1.02 10.91
N SER A 1135 20.67 0.44 10.83
CA SER A 1135 21.41 0.19 9.59
C SER A 1135 20.69 -0.79 8.66
N GLU A 1136 20.81 -0.56 7.35
CA GLU A 1136 20.14 -1.33 6.27
C GLU A 1136 20.26 -2.84 6.40
N ALA A 1137 21.44 -3.36 6.76
CA ALA A 1137 21.67 -4.80 6.95
C ALA A 1137 20.69 -5.49 7.94
N ALA A 1138 20.11 -4.74 8.89
CA ALA A 1138 19.10 -5.27 9.82
C ALA A 1138 17.69 -5.40 9.19
N TRP A 1139 17.43 -4.73 8.06
CA TRP A 1139 16.25 -4.95 7.23
C TRP A 1139 16.43 -6.15 6.31
N ASP A 1140 17.61 -6.32 5.71
CA ASP A 1140 17.86 -7.40 4.76
C ASP A 1140 17.81 -8.79 5.44
N ASP A 1141 18.38 -8.91 6.65
CA ASP A 1141 18.22 -10.09 7.52
C ASP A 1141 16.73 -10.37 7.84
N ALA A 1142 15.94 -9.32 8.11
CA ALA A 1142 14.52 -9.45 8.42
C ALA A 1142 13.68 -9.88 7.20
N PHE A 1143 14.04 -9.41 5.99
CA PHE A 1143 13.40 -9.86 4.75
C PHE A 1143 13.78 -11.29 4.37
N ALA A 1144 15.02 -11.72 4.64
CA ALA A 1144 15.43 -13.11 4.45
C ALA A 1144 14.65 -14.07 5.38
N GLU A 1145 14.46 -13.71 6.65
CA GLU A 1145 13.67 -14.53 7.59
C GLU A 1145 12.15 -14.49 7.26
N TYR A 1146 11.63 -13.36 6.77
CA TYR A 1146 10.22 -13.21 6.41
C TYR A 1146 9.85 -13.90 5.08
N GLY A 1147 10.71 -13.83 4.06
CA GLY A 1147 10.50 -14.52 2.78
C GLY A 1147 10.33 -16.03 2.94
N ALA A 1148 11.06 -16.62 3.89
CA ALA A 1148 10.93 -18.02 4.27
C ALA A 1148 9.58 -18.35 4.97
N MET A 1149 8.92 -17.38 5.60
CA MET A 1149 7.57 -17.55 6.18
C MET A 1149 6.46 -17.32 5.16
N ALA A 1150 6.60 -16.33 4.27
CA ALA A 1150 5.61 -16.03 3.24
C ALA A 1150 5.39 -17.21 2.26
N GLY A 1151 6.42 -18.00 1.99
CA GLY A 1151 6.33 -19.23 1.18
C GLY A 1151 5.67 -20.44 1.88
N ALA A 1152 5.12 -20.29 3.08
CA ALA A 1152 4.63 -21.39 3.92
C ALA A 1152 3.18 -21.22 4.43
N ILE A 1153 2.42 -20.24 3.89
CA ILE A 1153 1.03 -19.92 4.26
C ILE A 1153 0.09 -20.21 3.09
#